data_AF-A0A6L9H6E0-F1
#
_entry.id   AF-A0A6L9H6E0-F1
#
_cell.length_a   1.000
_cell.length_b   1.000
_cell.length_c   1.000
_cell.angle_alpha   90.00
_cell.angle_beta   90.00
_cell.angle_gamma   90.00
#
_symmetry.space_group_name_H-M   'P 1'
#
loop_
_entity.id
_entity.type
_entity.pdbx_description
1 polymer ?
#
loop_
_entity_poly.entity_id
_entity_poly.type
_entity_poly.pdbx_seq_one_letter_code
_entity_poly.pdbx_strand_id
1 'polypeptide(L)'
;MEKYGVNELRKMFLDFFESKGHLAMKSFSLVPHNDNSLLLINSGMAPLKPYFTGQEIPPRTRVCTCQKCIRTGDIENIGKTARHGTFFEMLGNFSFGDYFKTEAIHWSWEFLTEVVGLSADRLYPSVFEDDDEAFRIWNEEIGIPAERIFHFGREDNFWEHGAGPCGPCSEIYYDRGEKYGCGKEGCTVGCDCDRYIEVWNNVFTQFNSDGHGHYTELEHKNIDTGMGLERLAVVVQDVDSLFTVDTNKALLDRVCELAHTQYQKEHETDVSLRIVADHIKSCTFMISDGIMPSNEGRGYVLRRLLRRAARHGKKLGIEGEFLAELSRTVITLSKDGYPELEEKSAMIFKVLSQEEDKFNKTIDQGLSILSELEEEMAAKGEKTLSGENAFKLYDTYGFPVDLTREILEEKGLLIDEDGFAASMKKQKEQARAARKTTNYMGADVTVYQSIDPSVTTEFIGYDRLEADSQITVLTTEDELSEALTDGQTGTILVRETPFYATMGGQQGDIGVITAEGAAFIVKDTVRLQGGKVGHVGCVSKGMFKAGDTVSLRVDRENRALTARNHSATHLLHKALRTVLGSHVEQAGSLVESGRLRFDFTHFAAMTREELDRVEALVNQAIADALPVVTEVMSLDEARKTGAMALFGEKYGDKVRVVKMGDFSTELCGGTHVENTGTISAFKILSEAGIAAGVRRIEALTSSGLMEHYKEVEKELARAAGLVKAAPADLSAKLSSMLEEMRSLHSENEKLKSRLANDSLGDVMNQVQEIGGLKFLAVSVQDVDMNGLRNLGDKLKEKLGEGVVLIASVLDGRVSLMASATDGAQKKGAHAGNLIKAIAGCVGGGGGGRPGMAQAGGKNPAGVDEALKKAADVVAEQVN
;
A
#
# COMPACT_ATOMS: atom_id res chain seq x y z
N MET A 1 -23.81 -5.67 -42.17
CA MET A 1 -23.61 -5.26 -40.78
C MET A 1 -22.80 -3.98 -40.81
N GLU A 2 -23.34 -2.93 -40.21
CA GLU A 2 -22.66 -1.64 -40.05
C GLU A 2 -21.54 -1.81 -39.02
N LYS A 3 -20.37 -1.18 -39.23
CA LYS A 3 -19.22 -1.34 -38.34
C LYS A 3 -19.20 -0.19 -37.35
N TYR A 4 -19.38 -0.49 -36.07
CA TYR A 4 -19.34 0.48 -34.98
C TYR A 4 -18.05 0.37 -34.16
N GLY A 5 -17.53 1.53 -33.74
CA GLY A 5 -16.42 1.61 -32.78
C GLY A 5 -16.88 1.35 -31.35
N VAL A 6 -15.95 1.06 -30.42
CA VAL A 6 -16.31 0.80 -29.01
C VAL A 6 -17.01 1.99 -28.34
N ASN A 7 -16.59 3.22 -28.68
CA ASN A 7 -17.20 4.42 -28.10
C ASN A 7 -18.65 4.62 -28.57
N GLU A 8 -18.94 4.24 -29.81
CA GLU A 8 -20.28 4.31 -30.38
C GLU A 8 -21.18 3.23 -29.81
N LEU A 9 -20.71 1.97 -29.74
CA LEU A 9 -21.44 0.86 -29.12
C LEU A 9 -21.78 1.15 -27.65
N ARG A 10 -20.86 1.76 -26.90
CA ARG A 10 -21.12 2.21 -25.52
C ARG A 10 -22.29 3.17 -25.46
N LYS A 11 -22.29 4.19 -26.32
CA LYS A 11 -23.35 5.19 -26.38
C LYS A 11 -24.69 4.58 -26.81
N MET A 12 -24.69 3.76 -27.86
CA MET A 12 -25.89 3.07 -28.35
C MET A 12 -26.56 2.24 -27.24
N PHE A 13 -25.77 1.53 -26.43
CA PHE A 13 -26.30 0.75 -25.30
C PHE A 13 -26.96 1.63 -24.24
N LEU A 14 -26.26 2.69 -23.80
CA LEU A 14 -26.77 3.58 -22.76
C LEU A 14 -28.06 4.29 -23.24
N ASP A 15 -28.03 4.86 -24.45
CA ASP A 15 -29.18 5.55 -25.05
C ASP A 15 -30.37 4.58 -25.22
N PHE A 16 -30.13 3.33 -25.62
CA PHE A 16 -31.16 2.31 -25.74
C PHE A 16 -31.84 2.02 -24.41
N PHE A 17 -31.09 1.75 -23.34
CA PHE A 17 -31.70 1.45 -22.04
C PHE A 17 -32.33 2.69 -21.36
N GLU A 18 -31.80 3.89 -21.59
CA GLU A 18 -32.49 5.12 -21.18
C GLU A 18 -33.87 5.23 -21.84
N SER A 19 -34.00 4.84 -23.12
CA SER A 19 -35.30 4.80 -23.81
C SER A 19 -36.28 3.78 -23.19
N LYS A 20 -35.77 2.76 -22.50
CA LYS A 20 -36.56 1.76 -21.73
C LYS A 20 -36.82 2.17 -20.27
N GLY A 21 -36.43 3.39 -19.91
CA GLY A 21 -36.68 3.97 -18.59
C GLY A 21 -35.62 3.63 -17.54
N HIS A 22 -34.42 3.20 -17.96
CA HIS A 22 -33.28 3.05 -17.05
C HIS A 22 -32.65 4.41 -16.75
N LEU A 23 -31.98 4.52 -15.61
CA LEU A 23 -31.05 5.61 -15.32
C LEU A 23 -29.65 5.21 -15.80
N ALA A 24 -29.08 5.92 -16.78
CA ALA A 24 -27.69 5.75 -17.17
C ALA A 24 -26.76 6.34 -16.09
N MET A 25 -26.12 5.47 -15.33
CA MET A 25 -25.14 5.86 -14.32
C MET A 25 -23.73 5.87 -14.91
N LYS A 26 -22.88 6.76 -14.39
CA LYS A 26 -21.44 6.75 -14.71
C LYS A 26 -20.78 5.48 -14.17
N SER A 27 -19.67 5.08 -14.78
CA SER A 27 -18.85 3.99 -14.25
C SER A 27 -18.37 4.32 -12.83
N PHE A 28 -18.42 3.32 -11.96
CA PHE A 28 -17.84 3.37 -10.63
C PHE A 28 -16.31 3.19 -10.68
N SER A 29 -15.63 3.68 -9.64
CA SER A 29 -14.18 3.52 -9.45
C SER A 29 -13.79 2.04 -9.40
N LEU A 30 -12.68 1.65 -10.05
CA LEU A 30 -12.10 0.30 -9.97
C LEU A 30 -11.78 -0.17 -8.53
N VAL A 31 -11.72 0.76 -7.57
CA VAL A 31 -11.58 0.47 -6.14
C VAL A 31 -12.96 0.18 -5.54
N PRO A 32 -13.23 -1.07 -5.08
CA PRO A 32 -14.49 -1.38 -4.41
C PRO A 32 -14.67 -0.55 -3.14
N HIS A 33 -15.87 -0.02 -2.93
CA HIS A 33 -16.26 0.72 -1.74
C HIS A 33 -17.13 -0.17 -0.84
N ASN A 34 -16.78 -0.31 0.44
CA ASN A 34 -17.48 -1.14 1.42
C ASN A 34 -17.64 -2.63 1.05
N ASP A 35 -16.88 -3.12 0.07
CA ASP A 35 -16.79 -4.54 -0.27
C ASP A 35 -15.37 -5.05 0.00
N ASN A 36 -15.21 -5.78 1.11
CA ASN A 36 -13.94 -6.39 1.48
C ASN A 36 -13.69 -7.73 0.76
N SER A 37 -14.66 -8.25 0.01
CA SER A 37 -14.52 -9.49 -0.75
C SER A 37 -13.76 -9.31 -2.06
N LEU A 38 -13.72 -8.08 -2.60
CA LEU A 38 -13.10 -7.77 -3.88
C LEU A 38 -11.87 -6.88 -3.76
N LEU A 39 -10.80 -7.29 -4.45
CA LEU A 39 -9.63 -6.45 -4.60
C LEU A 39 -9.86 -5.36 -5.64
N LEU A 40 -10.40 -5.67 -6.81
CA LEU A 40 -10.74 -4.69 -7.86
C LEU A 40 -12.13 -5.05 -8.39
N ILE A 41 -12.86 -4.05 -8.90
CA ILE A 41 -14.12 -4.31 -9.59
C ILE A 41 -13.84 -5.16 -10.83
N ASN A 42 -14.51 -6.32 -10.90
CA ASN A 42 -14.36 -7.31 -11.96
C ASN A 42 -15.65 -7.58 -12.76
N SER A 43 -16.77 -6.97 -12.36
CA SER A 43 -18.08 -7.07 -13.02
C SER A 43 -18.92 -5.80 -12.84
N GLY A 44 -19.93 -5.63 -13.68
CA GLY A 44 -20.87 -4.50 -13.65
C GLY A 44 -21.74 -4.46 -12.40
N MET A 45 -22.17 -5.63 -11.89
CA MET A 45 -23.03 -5.69 -10.70
C MET A 45 -22.30 -5.43 -9.38
N ALA A 46 -20.97 -5.56 -9.33
CA ALA A 46 -20.22 -5.53 -8.08
C ALA A 46 -20.48 -4.26 -7.23
N PRO A 47 -20.52 -3.03 -7.80
CA PRO A 47 -20.92 -1.82 -7.09
C PRO A 47 -22.37 -1.78 -6.61
N LEU A 48 -23.24 -2.61 -7.20
CA LEU A 48 -24.69 -2.56 -7.06
C LEU A 48 -25.22 -3.64 -6.11
N LYS A 49 -24.36 -4.52 -5.58
CA LYS A 49 -24.72 -5.56 -4.60
C LYS A 49 -25.60 -5.04 -3.43
N PRO A 50 -25.37 -3.85 -2.84
CA PRO A 50 -26.21 -3.35 -1.76
C PRO A 50 -27.67 -3.10 -2.18
N TYR A 51 -27.91 -2.78 -3.44
CA TYR A 51 -29.27 -2.59 -3.97
C TYR A 51 -29.97 -3.94 -4.19
N PHE A 52 -29.26 -4.94 -4.72
CA PHE A 52 -29.79 -6.30 -4.90
C PHE A 52 -30.16 -6.98 -3.58
N THR A 53 -29.45 -6.67 -2.49
CA THR A 53 -29.66 -7.25 -1.16
C THR A 53 -30.64 -6.45 -0.28
N GLY A 54 -31.13 -5.30 -0.76
CA GLY A 54 -32.00 -4.41 0.03
C GLY A 54 -31.29 -3.66 1.18
N GLN A 55 -29.95 -3.73 1.25
CA GLN A 55 -29.17 -2.97 2.22
C GLN A 55 -29.23 -1.46 1.96
N GLU A 56 -29.44 -1.08 0.71
CA GLU A 56 -29.58 0.31 0.26
C GLU A 56 -30.74 0.45 -0.73
N ILE A 57 -31.39 1.61 -0.72
CA ILE A 57 -32.44 1.94 -1.68
C ILE A 57 -31.76 2.43 -2.98
N PRO A 58 -32.03 1.81 -4.14
CA PRO A 58 -31.45 2.26 -5.40
C PRO A 58 -32.01 3.63 -5.81
N PRO A 59 -31.23 4.47 -6.51
CA PRO A 59 -31.70 5.78 -6.98
C PRO A 59 -32.84 5.67 -8.01
N ARG A 60 -32.94 4.53 -8.69
CA ARG A 60 -34.04 4.13 -9.57
C ARG A 60 -34.10 2.60 -9.61
N THR A 61 -35.30 2.04 -9.75
CA THR A 61 -35.49 0.58 -9.86
C THR A 61 -34.95 -0.02 -11.15
N ARG A 62 -34.62 0.82 -12.14
CA ARG A 62 -33.96 0.46 -13.41
C ARG A 62 -32.70 1.30 -13.61
N VAL A 63 -31.56 0.65 -13.82
CA VAL A 63 -30.25 1.32 -13.98
C VAL A 63 -29.47 0.67 -15.12
N CYS A 64 -28.72 1.44 -15.91
CA CYS A 64 -27.73 0.89 -16.84
C CYS A 64 -26.37 1.56 -16.65
N THR A 65 -25.29 0.83 -16.95
CA THR A 65 -23.91 1.31 -16.85
C THR A 65 -23.03 0.73 -17.94
N CYS A 66 -21.94 1.43 -18.25
CA CYS A 66 -20.73 0.85 -18.82
C CYS A 66 -19.65 0.86 -17.73
N GLN A 67 -19.38 -0.28 -17.12
CA GLN A 67 -18.49 -0.38 -15.97
C GLN A 67 -17.07 -0.78 -16.37
N LYS A 68 -16.09 0.03 -15.96
CA LYS A 68 -14.66 -0.33 -15.98
C LYS A 68 -14.43 -1.59 -15.13
N CYS A 69 -13.82 -2.63 -15.69
CA CYS A 69 -13.52 -3.87 -14.98
C CYS A 69 -12.06 -4.26 -15.15
N ILE A 70 -11.48 -4.83 -14.09
CA ILE A 70 -10.17 -5.48 -14.13
C ILE A 70 -10.28 -6.93 -13.67
N ARG A 71 -9.69 -7.84 -14.46
CA ARG A 71 -9.52 -9.25 -14.11
C ARG A 71 -8.06 -9.64 -14.26
N THR A 72 -7.51 -10.30 -13.26
CA THR A 72 -6.11 -10.74 -13.24
C THR A 72 -5.93 -12.24 -13.03
N GLY A 73 -7.04 -13.01 -12.97
CA GLY A 73 -6.99 -14.46 -12.79
C GLY A 73 -6.24 -15.16 -13.94
N ASP A 74 -6.47 -14.70 -15.17
CA ASP A 74 -5.90 -15.27 -16.39
C ASP A 74 -4.80 -14.40 -16.99
N ILE A 75 -4.05 -13.67 -16.15
CA ILE A 75 -3.02 -12.73 -16.62
C ILE A 75 -1.97 -13.40 -17.53
N GLU A 76 -1.72 -14.70 -17.36
CA GLU A 76 -0.78 -15.46 -18.19
C GLU A 76 -1.29 -15.83 -19.59
N ASN A 77 -2.61 -15.67 -19.84
CA ASN A 77 -3.25 -15.89 -21.14
C ASN A 77 -3.26 -14.61 -22.01
N ILE A 78 -2.92 -13.47 -21.41
CA ILE A 78 -2.92 -12.16 -22.09
C ILE A 78 -1.81 -12.13 -23.13
N GLY A 79 -2.15 -11.68 -24.32
CA GLY A 79 -1.27 -11.67 -25.49
C GLY A 79 -1.15 -13.02 -26.21
N LYS A 80 -1.34 -14.14 -25.52
CA LYS A 80 -1.32 -15.50 -26.12
C LYS A 80 -2.64 -15.87 -26.78
N THR A 81 -3.76 -15.49 -26.17
CA THR A 81 -5.11 -15.79 -26.66
C THR A 81 -5.76 -14.56 -27.30
N ALA A 82 -6.78 -14.76 -28.13
CA ALA A 82 -7.46 -13.68 -28.84
C ALA A 82 -8.48 -12.89 -27.99
N ARG A 83 -8.84 -13.39 -26.80
CA ARG A 83 -10.03 -12.98 -26.02
C ARG A 83 -9.78 -12.54 -24.58
N HIS A 84 -8.56 -12.70 -24.04
CA HIS A 84 -8.23 -12.30 -22.67
C HIS A 84 -7.52 -10.94 -22.65
N GLY A 85 -8.10 -10.00 -21.90
CA GLY A 85 -7.49 -8.71 -21.54
C GLY A 85 -7.62 -8.47 -20.03
N THR A 86 -6.72 -7.66 -19.48
CA THR A 86 -6.75 -7.30 -18.05
C THR A 86 -7.88 -6.32 -17.78
N PHE A 87 -7.98 -5.28 -18.61
CA PHE A 87 -9.01 -4.26 -18.56
C PHE A 87 -10.02 -4.50 -19.66
N PHE A 88 -11.30 -4.41 -19.31
CA PHE A 88 -12.39 -4.43 -20.27
C PHE A 88 -13.56 -3.64 -19.70
N GLU A 89 -14.50 -3.30 -20.57
CA GLU A 89 -15.70 -2.56 -20.19
C GLU A 89 -16.90 -3.50 -20.23
N MET A 90 -17.65 -3.55 -19.13
CA MET A 90 -18.85 -4.36 -19.02
C MET A 90 -20.09 -3.47 -19.11
N LEU A 91 -20.83 -3.60 -20.21
CA LEU A 91 -22.16 -3.03 -20.36
C LEU A 91 -23.14 -3.87 -19.55
N GLY A 92 -24.02 -3.23 -18.80
CA GLY A 92 -25.01 -3.91 -17.96
C GLY A 92 -26.25 -3.08 -17.74
N ASN A 93 -27.40 -3.76 -17.70
CA ASN A 93 -28.70 -3.23 -17.35
C ASN A 93 -29.22 -4.00 -16.14
N PHE A 94 -29.69 -3.28 -15.14
CA PHE A 94 -30.05 -3.82 -13.85
C PHE A 94 -31.50 -3.49 -13.50
N SER A 95 -32.19 -4.49 -12.96
CA SER A 95 -33.54 -4.38 -12.41
C SER A 95 -33.49 -4.68 -10.93
N PHE A 96 -34.05 -3.79 -10.11
CA PHE A 96 -34.22 -3.98 -8.67
C PHE A 96 -35.72 -4.16 -8.37
N GLY A 97 -36.22 -5.39 -8.54
CA GLY A 97 -37.61 -5.75 -8.29
C GLY A 97 -38.65 -5.21 -9.29
N ASP A 98 -38.24 -4.80 -10.50
CA ASP A 98 -39.13 -4.13 -11.47
C ASP A 98 -39.54 -5.01 -12.66
N TYR A 99 -38.55 -5.51 -13.42
CA TYR A 99 -38.73 -6.49 -14.51
C TYR A 99 -37.82 -7.71 -14.33
N PHE A 100 -38.11 -8.80 -15.05
CA PHE A 100 -37.37 -10.06 -14.93
C PHE A 100 -37.07 -10.71 -16.31
N LYS A 101 -37.24 -12.03 -16.47
CA LYS A 101 -36.74 -12.78 -17.64
C LYS A 101 -37.31 -12.30 -18.97
N THR A 102 -38.62 -12.08 -19.06
CA THR A 102 -39.29 -11.72 -20.32
C THR A 102 -38.69 -10.44 -20.88
N GLU A 103 -38.74 -9.33 -20.15
CA GLU A 103 -38.18 -8.06 -20.63
C GLU A 103 -36.67 -8.13 -20.86
N ALA A 104 -35.92 -8.81 -19.98
CA ALA A 104 -34.47 -8.94 -20.14
C ALA A 104 -34.09 -9.65 -21.44
N ILE A 105 -34.73 -10.78 -21.76
CA ILE A 105 -34.49 -11.55 -22.98
C ILE A 105 -34.91 -10.74 -24.21
N HIS A 106 -36.12 -10.16 -24.22
CA HIS A 106 -36.61 -9.36 -25.35
C HIS A 106 -35.71 -8.16 -25.65
N TRP A 107 -35.29 -7.41 -24.62
CA TRP A 107 -34.42 -6.25 -24.82
C TRP A 107 -33.00 -6.62 -25.21
N SER A 108 -32.46 -7.73 -24.71
CA SER A 108 -31.15 -8.24 -25.15
C SER A 108 -31.17 -8.61 -26.64
N TRP A 109 -32.26 -9.24 -27.09
CA TRP A 109 -32.45 -9.61 -28.49
C TRP A 109 -32.68 -8.39 -29.39
N GLU A 110 -33.55 -7.46 -28.98
CA GLU A 110 -33.83 -6.19 -29.67
C GLU A 110 -32.55 -5.38 -29.85
N PHE A 111 -31.74 -5.24 -28.78
CA PHE A 111 -30.48 -4.51 -28.87
C PHE A 111 -29.52 -5.15 -29.88
N LEU A 112 -29.28 -6.46 -29.78
CA LEU A 112 -28.32 -7.14 -30.65
C LEU A 112 -28.77 -7.16 -32.12
N THR A 113 -30.06 -7.36 -32.39
CA THR A 113 -30.57 -7.56 -33.76
C THR A 113 -31.08 -6.30 -34.42
N GLU A 114 -31.80 -5.43 -33.71
CA GLU A 114 -32.42 -4.23 -34.28
C GLU A 114 -31.55 -2.98 -34.13
N VAL A 115 -30.90 -2.81 -32.97
CA VAL A 115 -30.07 -1.63 -32.69
C VAL A 115 -28.66 -1.79 -33.25
N VAL A 116 -27.99 -2.90 -32.93
CA VAL A 116 -26.64 -3.20 -33.44
C VAL A 116 -26.69 -3.80 -34.85
N GLY A 117 -27.77 -4.49 -35.22
CA GLY A 117 -27.90 -5.06 -36.56
C GLY A 117 -27.18 -6.40 -36.75
N LEU A 118 -26.95 -7.17 -35.69
CA LEU A 118 -26.42 -8.53 -35.80
C LEU A 118 -27.44 -9.46 -36.48
N SER A 119 -26.92 -10.40 -37.28
CA SER A 119 -27.76 -11.37 -37.98
C SER A 119 -28.39 -12.35 -36.98
N ALA A 120 -29.71 -12.32 -36.87
CA ALA A 120 -30.48 -13.19 -35.97
C ALA A 120 -30.21 -14.68 -36.18
N ASP A 121 -29.97 -15.10 -37.43
CA ASP A 121 -29.65 -16.49 -37.79
C ASP A 121 -28.27 -16.96 -37.32
N ARG A 122 -27.42 -16.05 -36.82
CA ARG A 122 -26.10 -16.35 -36.28
C ARG A 122 -26.04 -16.26 -34.75
N LEU A 123 -27.15 -15.91 -34.09
CA LEU A 123 -27.25 -15.86 -32.65
C LEU A 123 -27.82 -17.16 -32.10
N TYR A 124 -27.23 -17.65 -31.01
CA TYR A 124 -27.56 -18.91 -30.37
C TYR A 124 -27.64 -18.69 -28.85
N PRO A 125 -28.83 -18.77 -28.25
CA PRO A 125 -28.98 -18.65 -26.82
C PRO A 125 -28.65 -19.97 -26.10
N SER A 126 -28.21 -19.87 -24.85
CA SER A 126 -28.17 -20.98 -23.90
C SER A 126 -29.04 -20.69 -22.69
N VAL A 127 -29.44 -21.72 -21.96
CA VAL A 127 -30.23 -21.64 -20.73
C VAL A 127 -29.66 -22.62 -19.70
N PHE A 128 -29.85 -22.29 -18.42
CA PHE A 128 -29.56 -23.23 -17.33
C PHE A 128 -30.43 -24.48 -17.47
N GLU A 129 -29.85 -25.66 -17.17
CA GLU A 129 -30.47 -26.97 -17.43
C GLU A 129 -31.89 -27.12 -16.87
N ASP A 130 -32.19 -26.47 -15.74
CA ASP A 130 -33.50 -26.50 -15.08
C ASP A 130 -34.36 -25.22 -15.29
N ASP A 131 -33.99 -24.32 -16.22
CA ASP A 131 -34.72 -23.06 -16.47
C ASP A 131 -35.67 -23.12 -17.67
N ASP A 132 -36.79 -23.84 -17.50
CA ASP A 132 -37.86 -23.97 -18.50
C ASP A 132 -38.50 -22.63 -18.90
N GLU A 133 -38.46 -21.64 -18.01
CA GLU A 133 -39.06 -20.33 -18.26
C GLU A 133 -38.26 -19.55 -19.30
N ALA A 134 -36.93 -19.48 -19.14
CA ALA A 134 -36.05 -18.85 -20.12
C ALA A 134 -36.12 -19.57 -21.48
N PHE A 135 -36.18 -20.90 -21.48
CA PHE A 135 -36.32 -21.70 -22.71
C PHE A 135 -37.60 -21.34 -23.48
N ARG A 136 -38.75 -21.28 -22.79
CA ARG A 136 -40.03 -20.91 -23.44
C ARG A 136 -40.00 -19.51 -24.02
N ILE A 137 -39.41 -18.53 -23.33
CA ILE A 137 -39.32 -17.16 -23.86
C ILE A 137 -38.50 -17.16 -25.16
N TRP A 138 -37.33 -17.83 -25.19
CA TRP A 138 -36.53 -17.93 -26.41
C TRP A 138 -37.24 -18.68 -27.54
N ASN A 139 -37.92 -19.79 -27.24
CA ASN A 139 -38.54 -20.63 -28.26
C ASN A 139 -39.87 -20.09 -28.79
N GLU A 140 -40.77 -19.68 -27.88
CA GLU A 140 -42.15 -19.34 -28.20
C GLU A 140 -42.34 -17.84 -28.49
N GLU A 141 -41.61 -16.96 -27.78
CA GLU A 141 -41.79 -15.51 -27.91
C GLU A 141 -40.78 -14.88 -28.89
N ILE A 142 -39.49 -15.22 -28.77
CA ILE A 142 -38.46 -14.75 -29.71
C ILE A 142 -38.49 -15.56 -31.02
N GLY A 143 -38.88 -16.84 -30.95
CA GLY A 143 -39.03 -17.72 -32.12
C GLY A 143 -37.77 -18.49 -32.53
N ILE A 144 -36.84 -18.73 -31.59
CA ILE A 144 -35.62 -19.50 -31.85
C ILE A 144 -35.94 -21.00 -31.87
N PRO A 145 -35.57 -21.75 -32.92
CA PRO A 145 -35.78 -23.20 -32.96
C PRO A 145 -35.12 -23.91 -31.77
N ALA A 146 -35.80 -24.90 -31.20
CA ALA A 146 -35.35 -25.61 -29.99
C ALA A 146 -33.94 -26.21 -30.14
N GLU A 147 -33.60 -26.72 -31.33
CA GLU A 147 -32.28 -27.29 -31.65
C GLU A 147 -31.13 -26.26 -31.67
N ARG A 148 -31.44 -24.95 -31.58
CA ARG A 148 -30.47 -23.86 -31.49
C ARG A 148 -30.39 -23.24 -30.09
N ILE A 149 -31.20 -23.72 -29.14
CA ILE A 149 -31.18 -23.31 -27.73
C ILE A 149 -30.41 -24.38 -26.95
N PHE A 150 -29.28 -24.01 -26.36
CA PHE A 150 -28.40 -24.95 -25.66
C PHE A 150 -28.75 -25.00 -24.16
N HIS A 151 -28.72 -26.19 -23.57
CA HIS A 151 -28.86 -26.35 -22.12
C HIS A 151 -27.48 -26.63 -21.52
N PHE A 152 -27.04 -25.79 -20.58
CA PHE A 152 -25.81 -26.01 -19.83
C PHE A 152 -26.05 -26.09 -18.33
N GLY A 153 -25.13 -26.78 -17.65
CA GLY A 153 -25.16 -26.97 -16.21
C GLY A 153 -24.67 -25.74 -15.45
N ARG A 154 -24.43 -25.94 -14.15
CA ARG A 154 -24.03 -24.88 -13.22
C ARG A 154 -22.73 -24.16 -13.58
N GLU A 155 -21.79 -24.84 -14.23
CA GLU A 155 -20.49 -24.26 -14.57
C GLU A 155 -20.60 -23.13 -15.60
N ASP A 156 -21.57 -23.20 -16.52
CA ASP A 156 -21.72 -22.23 -17.61
C ASP A 156 -22.94 -21.32 -17.43
N ASN A 157 -24.09 -21.86 -17.00
CA ASN A 157 -25.34 -21.10 -16.90
C ASN A 157 -25.84 -20.86 -15.47
N PHE A 158 -24.94 -20.80 -14.48
CA PHE A 158 -25.26 -20.30 -13.15
C PHE A 158 -24.21 -19.29 -12.68
N TRP A 159 -24.64 -18.05 -12.45
CA TRP A 159 -23.75 -16.99 -12.05
C TRP A 159 -23.69 -16.88 -10.52
N GLU A 160 -22.49 -17.05 -9.97
CA GLU A 160 -22.18 -16.90 -8.54
C GLU A 160 -20.76 -16.37 -8.37
N HIS A 161 -20.58 -15.34 -7.53
CA HIS A 161 -19.26 -14.78 -7.25
C HIS A 161 -19.07 -14.51 -5.75
N GLY A 162 -18.58 -15.52 -5.03
CA GLY A 162 -18.46 -15.47 -3.58
C GLY A 162 -19.83 -15.40 -2.88
N ALA A 163 -19.86 -14.88 -1.66
CA ALA A 163 -21.11 -14.63 -0.96
C ALA A 163 -21.85 -13.42 -1.56
N GLY A 164 -23.17 -13.54 -1.72
CA GLY A 164 -24.02 -12.47 -2.25
C GLY A 164 -25.07 -12.94 -3.27
N PRO A 165 -25.74 -11.97 -3.93
CA PRO A 165 -26.78 -12.24 -4.92
C PRO A 165 -26.27 -13.09 -6.10
N CYS A 166 -27.01 -14.13 -6.46
CA CYS A 166 -26.68 -15.09 -7.51
C CYS A 166 -27.94 -15.66 -8.18
N GLY A 167 -27.76 -16.42 -9.27
CA GLY A 167 -28.89 -17.06 -9.97
C GLY A 167 -28.52 -17.78 -11.27
N PRO A 168 -29.47 -18.52 -11.85
CA PRO A 168 -29.32 -19.08 -13.19
C PRO A 168 -29.19 -17.94 -14.21
N CYS A 169 -28.57 -18.23 -15.34
CA CYS A 169 -28.44 -17.25 -16.42
C CYS A 169 -28.70 -17.86 -17.80
N SER A 170 -28.88 -16.97 -18.77
CA SER A 170 -29.03 -17.29 -20.18
C SER A 170 -28.06 -16.44 -21.00
N GLU A 171 -27.16 -17.10 -21.72
CA GLU A 171 -26.13 -16.44 -22.51
C GLU A 171 -26.48 -16.42 -24.00
N ILE A 172 -26.00 -15.43 -24.72
CA ILE A 172 -26.20 -15.30 -26.17
C ILE A 172 -24.85 -15.38 -26.86
N TYR A 173 -24.71 -16.37 -27.74
CA TYR A 173 -23.52 -16.62 -28.52
C TYR A 173 -23.70 -16.17 -29.97
N TYR A 174 -22.67 -15.58 -30.56
CA TYR A 174 -22.63 -15.26 -31.98
C TYR A 174 -21.69 -16.20 -32.73
N ASP A 175 -22.19 -16.88 -33.77
CA ASP A 175 -21.37 -17.69 -34.68
C ASP A 175 -20.60 -16.78 -35.63
N ARG A 176 -19.30 -16.57 -35.41
CA ARG A 176 -18.38 -15.81 -36.28
C ARG A 176 -18.01 -16.52 -37.59
N GLY A 177 -18.43 -17.78 -37.75
CA GLY A 177 -18.28 -18.59 -38.95
C GLY A 177 -17.10 -19.56 -38.89
N GLU A 178 -17.10 -20.53 -39.80
CA GLU A 178 -16.14 -21.65 -39.81
C GLU A 178 -14.67 -21.21 -39.87
N LYS A 179 -14.36 -20.03 -40.42
CA LYS A 179 -13.00 -19.47 -40.48
C LYS A 179 -12.36 -19.30 -39.08
N TYR A 180 -13.16 -19.23 -38.02
CA TYR A 180 -12.73 -19.14 -36.63
C TYR A 180 -12.92 -20.45 -35.84
N GLY A 181 -13.38 -21.52 -36.50
CA GLY A 181 -13.60 -22.83 -35.89
C GLY A 181 -12.32 -23.63 -35.72
N CYS A 182 -12.35 -24.62 -34.81
CA CYS A 182 -11.21 -25.51 -34.57
C CYS A 182 -11.05 -26.65 -35.59
N GLY A 183 -11.93 -26.73 -36.60
CA GLY A 183 -11.92 -27.76 -37.64
C GLY A 183 -12.33 -29.16 -37.19
N LYS A 184 -12.69 -29.36 -35.92
CA LYS A 184 -13.22 -30.64 -35.40
C LYS A 184 -14.69 -30.82 -35.82
N GLU A 185 -15.07 -32.05 -36.16
CA GLU A 185 -16.48 -32.41 -36.34
C GLU A 185 -17.26 -32.10 -35.05
N GLY A 186 -18.40 -31.40 -35.16
CA GLY A 186 -19.20 -30.99 -34.01
C GLY A 186 -18.81 -29.65 -33.35
N CYS A 187 -18.00 -28.81 -34.00
CA CYS A 187 -17.72 -27.44 -33.54
C CYS A 187 -19.02 -26.61 -33.43
N THR A 188 -19.52 -26.45 -32.20
CA THR A 188 -20.78 -25.79 -31.83
C THR A 188 -20.61 -24.90 -30.60
N VAL A 189 -21.68 -24.26 -30.13
CA VAL A 189 -21.74 -23.50 -28.86
C VAL A 189 -21.20 -24.35 -27.69
N GLY A 190 -20.40 -23.75 -26.82
CA GLY A 190 -19.69 -24.46 -25.73
C GLY A 190 -18.32 -25.02 -26.14
N CYS A 191 -17.86 -24.82 -27.38
CA CYS A 191 -16.51 -25.19 -27.80
C CYS A 191 -15.48 -24.11 -27.41
N ASP A 192 -14.29 -24.51 -26.94
CA ASP A 192 -13.21 -23.59 -26.52
C ASP A 192 -12.60 -22.68 -27.63
N CYS A 193 -13.01 -22.87 -28.88
CA CYS A 193 -12.53 -22.12 -30.04
C CYS A 193 -13.24 -20.76 -30.20
N ASP A 194 -12.75 -19.90 -31.10
CA ASP A 194 -13.25 -18.54 -31.25
C ASP A 194 -14.40 -18.40 -32.28
N ARG A 195 -15.04 -19.51 -32.67
CA ARG A 195 -16.20 -19.50 -33.59
C ARG A 195 -17.44 -18.96 -32.91
N TYR A 196 -17.83 -19.54 -31.78
CA TYR A 196 -19.02 -19.11 -31.03
C TYR A 196 -18.54 -18.25 -29.86
N ILE A 197 -18.79 -16.95 -29.93
CA ILE A 197 -18.39 -16.00 -28.90
C ILE A 197 -19.60 -15.54 -28.10
N GLU A 198 -19.53 -15.66 -26.78
CA GLU A 198 -20.52 -15.08 -25.86
C GLU A 198 -20.45 -13.55 -25.95
N VAL A 199 -21.56 -12.94 -26.37
CA VAL A 199 -21.71 -11.48 -26.52
C VAL A 199 -22.64 -10.87 -25.47
N TRP A 200 -23.42 -11.68 -24.75
CA TRP A 200 -24.34 -11.21 -23.73
C TRP A 200 -24.64 -12.30 -22.71
N ASN A 201 -24.79 -11.92 -21.44
CA ASN A 201 -25.25 -12.79 -20.37
C ASN A 201 -26.42 -12.13 -19.61
N ASN A 202 -27.57 -12.81 -19.57
CA ASN A 202 -28.74 -12.42 -18.78
C ASN A 202 -28.77 -13.25 -17.49
N VAL A 203 -28.36 -12.64 -16.36
CA VAL A 203 -28.36 -13.28 -15.05
C VAL A 203 -29.67 -13.00 -14.32
N PHE A 204 -30.37 -14.07 -13.96
CA PHE A 204 -31.67 -14.03 -13.28
C PHE A 204 -31.46 -14.14 -11.77
N THR A 205 -30.97 -13.04 -11.19
CA THR A 205 -30.61 -12.97 -9.77
C THR A 205 -31.85 -13.15 -8.89
N GLN A 206 -31.94 -14.31 -8.23
CA GLN A 206 -33.09 -14.68 -7.38
C GLN A 206 -32.68 -15.36 -6.07
N PHE A 207 -31.38 -15.63 -5.88
CA PHE A 207 -30.83 -16.24 -4.68
C PHE A 207 -29.75 -15.34 -4.06
N ASN A 208 -29.46 -15.58 -2.79
CA ASN A 208 -28.34 -15.01 -2.04
C ASN A 208 -27.53 -16.15 -1.44
N SER A 209 -26.28 -16.29 -1.90
CA SER A 209 -25.33 -17.31 -1.44
C SER A 209 -24.61 -16.87 -0.17
N ASP A 210 -24.42 -17.78 0.77
CA ASP A 210 -23.55 -17.57 1.93
C ASP A 210 -22.06 -17.82 1.62
N GLY A 211 -21.73 -18.23 0.39
CA GLY A 211 -20.37 -18.60 -0.03
C GLY A 211 -19.95 -20.03 0.35
N HIS A 212 -20.85 -20.81 0.95
CA HIS A 212 -20.64 -22.20 1.37
C HIS A 212 -21.66 -23.16 0.72
N GLY A 213 -22.26 -22.76 -0.39
CA GLY A 213 -23.22 -23.57 -1.14
C GLY A 213 -24.62 -23.58 -0.55
N HIS A 214 -24.94 -22.65 0.35
CA HIS A 214 -26.31 -22.43 0.84
C HIS A 214 -26.93 -21.21 0.16
N TYR A 215 -28.15 -21.39 -0.37
CA TYR A 215 -28.86 -20.38 -1.15
C TYR A 215 -30.19 -20.03 -0.47
N THR A 216 -30.35 -18.74 -0.14
CA THR A 216 -31.61 -18.18 0.34
C THR A 216 -32.28 -17.41 -0.79
N GLU A 217 -33.60 -17.46 -0.91
CA GLU A 217 -34.31 -16.69 -1.94
C GLU A 217 -34.31 -15.20 -1.58
N LEU A 218 -34.07 -14.33 -2.56
CA LEU A 218 -34.14 -12.88 -2.38
C LEU A 218 -35.60 -12.44 -2.23
N GLU A 219 -35.84 -11.39 -1.44
CA GLU A 219 -37.17 -10.80 -1.26
C GLU A 219 -37.78 -10.31 -2.59
N HIS A 220 -36.92 -9.82 -3.47
CA HIS A 220 -37.28 -9.42 -4.83
C HIS A 220 -36.34 -10.09 -5.84
N LYS A 221 -36.91 -10.59 -6.93
CA LYS A 221 -36.14 -11.08 -8.08
C LYS A 221 -35.62 -9.89 -8.89
N ASN A 222 -34.41 -10.03 -9.39
CA ASN A 222 -33.66 -8.94 -9.99
C ASN A 222 -33.02 -9.38 -11.31
N ILE A 223 -32.58 -8.40 -12.10
CA ILE A 223 -31.80 -8.66 -13.32
C ILE A 223 -30.42 -8.05 -13.15
N ASP A 224 -29.42 -8.85 -13.47
CA ASP A 224 -28.05 -8.44 -13.76
C ASP A 224 -27.74 -8.87 -15.19
N THR A 225 -27.22 -7.97 -16.02
CA THR A 225 -26.70 -8.34 -17.33
C THR A 225 -25.25 -7.94 -17.46
N GLY A 226 -24.50 -8.80 -18.16
CA GLY A 226 -23.11 -8.57 -18.48
C GLY A 226 -22.89 -8.72 -19.97
N MET A 227 -22.38 -7.67 -20.60
CA MET A 227 -21.93 -7.70 -21.99
C MET A 227 -20.54 -7.06 -22.08
N GLY A 228 -19.55 -7.85 -22.50
CA GLY A 228 -18.20 -7.34 -22.76
C GLY A 228 -18.18 -6.46 -24.00
N LEU A 229 -17.96 -5.16 -23.84
CA LEU A 229 -17.93 -4.18 -24.94
C LEU A 229 -16.91 -4.57 -26.01
N GLU A 230 -15.69 -4.95 -25.60
CA GLU A 230 -14.66 -5.39 -26.53
C GLU A 230 -15.04 -6.66 -27.31
N ARG A 231 -15.77 -7.60 -26.70
CA ARG A 231 -16.23 -8.82 -27.39
C ARG A 231 -17.31 -8.51 -28.43
N LEU A 232 -18.27 -7.65 -28.09
CA LEU A 232 -19.26 -7.17 -29.06
C LEU A 232 -18.57 -6.46 -30.23
N ALA A 233 -17.57 -5.62 -29.95
CA ALA A 233 -16.81 -4.93 -30.98
C ALA A 233 -16.03 -5.88 -31.89
N VAL A 234 -15.45 -6.96 -31.35
CA VAL A 234 -14.81 -8.02 -32.17
C VAL A 234 -15.79 -8.58 -33.21
N VAL A 235 -17.03 -8.83 -32.80
CA VAL A 235 -18.09 -9.34 -33.68
C VAL A 235 -18.50 -8.29 -34.72
N VAL A 236 -18.85 -7.09 -34.27
CA VAL A 236 -19.38 -6.01 -35.12
C VAL A 236 -18.35 -5.51 -36.13
N GLN A 237 -17.06 -5.51 -35.78
CA GLN A 237 -16.00 -5.06 -36.68
C GLN A 237 -15.46 -6.20 -37.58
N ASP A 238 -15.84 -7.46 -37.31
CA ASP A 238 -15.32 -8.70 -37.92
C ASP A 238 -13.79 -8.74 -37.91
N VAL A 239 -13.20 -8.53 -36.73
CA VAL A 239 -11.75 -8.56 -36.48
C VAL A 239 -11.35 -9.81 -35.71
N ASP A 240 -10.07 -10.19 -35.76
CA ASP A 240 -9.63 -11.51 -35.28
C ASP A 240 -9.57 -11.62 -33.75
N SER A 241 -9.30 -10.53 -33.05
CA SER A 241 -9.09 -10.51 -31.59
C SER A 241 -9.51 -9.18 -30.96
N LEU A 242 -9.60 -9.16 -29.63
CA LEU A 242 -9.87 -7.94 -28.85
C LEU A 242 -8.77 -6.87 -29.08
N PHE A 243 -7.54 -7.27 -29.38
CA PHE A 243 -6.41 -6.36 -29.61
C PHE A 243 -6.50 -5.63 -30.95
N THR A 244 -7.32 -6.14 -31.87
CA THR A 244 -7.53 -5.59 -33.20
C THR A 244 -8.82 -4.79 -33.35
N VAL A 245 -9.56 -4.61 -32.25
CA VAL A 245 -10.69 -3.68 -32.15
C VAL A 245 -10.18 -2.24 -32.22
N ASP A 246 -10.89 -1.34 -32.90
CA ASP A 246 -10.51 0.05 -33.21
C ASP A 246 -9.61 0.77 -32.18
N THR A 247 -10.05 0.94 -30.92
CA THR A 247 -9.23 1.65 -29.92
C THR A 247 -8.01 0.86 -29.48
N ASN A 248 -8.14 -0.45 -29.32
CA ASN A 248 -7.03 -1.32 -28.92
C ASN A 248 -6.01 -1.45 -30.05
N LYS A 249 -6.47 -1.45 -31.31
CA LYS A 249 -5.64 -1.46 -32.52
C LYS A 249 -4.86 -0.16 -32.66
N ALA A 250 -5.49 0.99 -32.42
CA ALA A 250 -4.80 2.28 -32.43
C ALA A 250 -3.68 2.34 -31.36
N LEU A 251 -3.94 1.80 -30.16
CA LEU A 251 -2.93 1.67 -29.12
C LEU A 251 -1.81 0.69 -29.51
N LEU A 252 -2.17 -0.48 -30.05
CA LEU A 252 -1.23 -1.48 -30.55
C LEU A 252 -0.32 -0.92 -31.66
N ASP A 253 -0.87 -0.11 -32.56
CA ASP A 253 -0.13 0.56 -33.62
C ASP A 253 0.87 1.56 -33.05
N ARG A 254 0.50 2.31 -32.01
CA ARG A 254 1.43 3.19 -31.30
C ARG A 254 2.58 2.40 -30.67
N VAL A 255 2.32 1.22 -30.11
CA VAL A 255 3.39 0.33 -29.59
C VAL A 255 4.29 -0.13 -30.73
N CYS A 256 3.72 -0.53 -31.89
CA CYS A 256 4.50 -0.95 -33.06
C CYS A 256 5.43 0.17 -33.57
N GLU A 257 4.94 1.41 -33.58
CA GLU A 257 5.72 2.59 -33.98
C GLU A 257 6.93 2.81 -33.05
N LEU A 258 6.73 2.73 -31.73
CA LEU A 258 7.79 2.88 -30.73
C LEU A 258 8.80 1.73 -30.78
N ALA A 259 8.33 0.52 -31.07
CA ALA A 259 9.17 -0.69 -31.19
C ALA A 259 9.81 -0.84 -32.59
N HIS A 260 9.51 0.04 -33.53
CA HIS A 260 9.97 -0.06 -34.93
C HIS A 260 9.70 -1.43 -35.58
N THR A 261 8.55 -2.04 -35.26
CA THR A 261 8.14 -3.37 -35.74
C THR A 261 6.74 -3.36 -36.35
N GLN A 262 6.26 -4.50 -36.83
CA GLN A 262 4.92 -4.67 -37.40
C GLN A 262 4.22 -5.88 -36.78
N TYR A 263 2.94 -5.70 -36.42
CA TYR A 263 2.07 -6.76 -35.92
C TYR A 263 1.76 -7.81 -37.00
N GLN A 264 1.56 -9.07 -36.60
CA GLN A 264 1.30 -10.25 -37.44
C GLN A 264 2.48 -10.72 -38.31
N LYS A 265 3.72 -10.36 -37.93
CA LYS A 265 4.93 -10.91 -38.57
C LYS A 265 5.49 -12.12 -37.85
N GLU A 266 5.61 -12.04 -36.53
CA GLU A 266 6.21 -13.07 -35.68
C GLU A 266 5.40 -13.19 -34.39
N HIS A 267 5.02 -14.43 -34.05
CA HIS A 267 4.13 -14.69 -32.92
C HIS A 267 4.67 -14.15 -31.58
N GLU A 268 5.95 -14.36 -31.28
CA GLU A 268 6.59 -13.90 -30.04
C GLU A 268 6.59 -12.36 -29.90
N THR A 269 6.81 -11.68 -31.02
CA THR A 269 6.75 -10.22 -31.11
C THR A 269 5.32 -9.74 -30.89
N ASP A 270 4.34 -10.40 -31.52
CA ASP A 270 2.91 -10.07 -31.37
C ASP A 270 2.42 -10.23 -29.92
N VAL A 271 2.84 -11.28 -29.23
CA VAL A 271 2.52 -11.49 -27.81
C VAL A 271 3.01 -10.30 -26.97
N SER A 272 4.25 -9.87 -27.20
CA SER A 272 4.83 -8.74 -26.46
C SER A 272 4.11 -7.42 -26.78
N LEU A 273 3.78 -7.16 -28.05
CA LEU A 273 3.03 -5.98 -28.47
C LEU A 273 1.64 -5.91 -27.80
N ARG A 274 0.93 -7.04 -27.75
CA ARG A 274 -0.39 -7.16 -27.11
C ARG A 274 -0.32 -6.94 -25.60
N ILE A 275 0.67 -7.50 -24.92
CA ILE A 275 0.86 -7.34 -23.47
C ILE A 275 1.11 -5.86 -23.13
N VAL A 276 2.00 -5.19 -23.88
CA VAL A 276 2.27 -3.75 -23.67
C VAL A 276 0.98 -2.93 -23.82
N ALA A 277 0.22 -3.15 -24.90
CA ALA A 277 -1.02 -2.42 -25.17
C ALA A 277 -2.10 -2.65 -24.09
N ASP A 278 -2.33 -3.89 -23.68
CA ASP A 278 -3.32 -4.22 -22.65
C ASP A 278 -2.96 -3.63 -21.27
N HIS A 279 -1.71 -3.84 -20.87
CA HIS A 279 -1.29 -3.45 -19.53
C HIS A 279 -1.17 -1.94 -19.38
N ILE A 280 -0.77 -1.19 -20.42
CA ILE A 280 -0.75 0.27 -20.31
C ILE A 280 -2.17 0.86 -20.26
N LYS A 281 -3.14 0.27 -21.00
CA LYS A 281 -4.56 0.63 -20.88
C LYS A 281 -5.01 0.43 -19.42
N SER A 282 -4.73 -0.74 -18.87
CA SER A 282 -5.08 -1.10 -17.49
C SER A 282 -4.44 -0.18 -16.44
N CYS A 283 -3.13 0.05 -16.53
CA CYS A 283 -2.41 0.93 -15.61
C CYS A 283 -2.96 2.36 -15.63
N THR A 284 -3.28 2.88 -16.82
CA THR A 284 -3.84 4.22 -17.00
C THR A 284 -5.15 4.38 -16.24
N PHE A 285 -6.08 3.43 -16.41
CA PHE A 285 -7.36 3.43 -15.71
C PHE A 285 -7.20 3.23 -14.19
N MET A 286 -6.34 2.30 -13.76
CA MET A 286 -6.07 2.08 -12.34
C MET A 286 -5.56 3.35 -11.64
N ILE A 287 -4.60 4.04 -12.23
CA ILE A 287 -4.03 5.27 -11.65
C ILE A 287 -5.07 6.39 -11.66
N SER A 288 -5.91 6.47 -12.70
CA SER A 288 -7.01 7.45 -12.74
C SER A 288 -8.01 7.28 -11.60
N ASP A 289 -8.24 6.04 -11.14
CA ASP A 289 -9.10 5.73 -9.99
C ASP A 289 -8.35 5.82 -8.64
N GLY A 290 -7.14 6.39 -8.62
CA GLY A 290 -6.37 6.67 -7.41
C GLY A 290 -5.53 5.50 -6.89
N ILE A 291 -5.40 4.42 -7.66
CA ILE A 291 -4.56 3.28 -7.27
C ILE A 291 -3.10 3.66 -7.49
N MET A 292 -2.29 3.54 -6.44
CA MET A 292 -0.87 3.87 -6.44
C MET A 292 -0.01 2.60 -6.34
N PRO A 293 1.18 2.54 -6.98
CA PRO A 293 2.06 1.37 -6.89
C PRO A 293 2.45 1.02 -5.44
N SER A 294 2.29 -0.26 -5.06
CA SER A 294 2.58 -0.75 -3.71
C SER A 294 3.13 -2.18 -3.71
N ASN A 295 3.56 -2.67 -2.53
CA ASN A 295 3.98 -4.07 -2.36
C ASN A 295 2.82 -5.03 -2.06
N GLU A 296 1.60 -4.53 -1.80
CA GLU A 296 0.47 -5.35 -1.36
C GLU A 296 -0.87 -4.84 -1.92
N GLY A 297 -1.84 -5.74 -2.09
CA GLY A 297 -3.20 -5.40 -2.53
C GLY A 297 -3.26 -4.81 -3.94
N ARG A 298 -4.09 -3.78 -4.14
CA ARG A 298 -4.39 -3.18 -5.46
C ARG A 298 -3.15 -2.58 -6.12
N GLY A 299 -2.31 -1.92 -5.32
CA GLY A 299 -1.08 -1.30 -5.82
C GLY A 299 -0.02 -2.33 -6.21
N TYR A 300 -0.06 -3.56 -5.66
CA TYR A 300 0.77 -4.67 -6.14
C TYR A 300 0.36 -5.09 -7.55
N VAL A 301 -0.95 -5.21 -7.80
CA VAL A 301 -1.49 -5.52 -9.13
C VAL A 301 -1.06 -4.47 -10.15
N LEU A 302 -1.24 -3.18 -9.84
CA LEU A 302 -0.80 -2.08 -10.70
C LEU A 302 0.69 -2.19 -11.02
N ARG A 303 1.51 -2.40 -9.99
CA ARG A 303 2.96 -2.54 -10.14
C ARG A 303 3.34 -3.76 -11.01
N ARG A 304 2.66 -4.89 -10.85
CA ARG A 304 2.88 -6.09 -11.67
C ARG A 304 2.61 -5.81 -13.15
N LEU A 305 1.46 -5.21 -13.47
CA LEU A 305 1.08 -4.87 -14.84
C LEU A 305 2.07 -3.89 -15.48
N LEU A 306 2.43 -2.83 -14.74
CA LEU A 306 3.37 -1.81 -15.20
C LEU A 306 4.75 -2.41 -15.53
N ARG A 307 5.29 -3.23 -14.63
CA ARG A 307 6.61 -3.87 -14.81
C ARG A 307 6.60 -4.88 -15.95
N ARG A 308 5.51 -5.63 -16.12
CA ARG A 308 5.34 -6.56 -17.25
C ARG A 308 5.27 -5.79 -18.58
N ALA A 309 4.53 -4.68 -18.65
CA ALA A 309 4.54 -3.79 -19.82
C ALA A 309 5.95 -3.24 -20.12
N ALA A 310 6.65 -2.69 -19.12
CA ALA A 310 8.01 -2.17 -19.28
C ALA A 310 9.00 -3.24 -19.76
N ARG A 311 8.94 -4.45 -19.20
CA ARG A 311 9.79 -5.59 -19.63
C ARG A 311 9.54 -5.95 -21.09
N HIS A 312 8.28 -6.09 -21.51
CA HIS A 312 7.97 -6.44 -22.90
C HIS A 312 8.34 -5.32 -23.87
N GLY A 313 8.19 -4.05 -23.48
CA GLY A 313 8.72 -2.93 -24.26
C GLY A 313 10.23 -3.00 -24.45
N LYS A 314 10.98 -3.35 -23.41
CA LYS A 314 12.43 -3.58 -23.51
C LYS A 314 12.79 -4.78 -24.39
N LYS A 315 12.04 -5.89 -24.29
CA LYS A 315 12.19 -7.07 -25.17
C LYS A 315 11.96 -6.71 -26.64
N LEU A 316 11.08 -5.75 -26.91
CA LEU A 316 10.80 -5.20 -28.24
C LEU A 316 11.83 -4.16 -28.71
N GLY A 317 12.79 -3.76 -27.87
CA GLY A 317 13.80 -2.76 -28.21
C GLY A 317 13.35 -1.31 -28.05
N ILE A 318 12.26 -1.05 -27.32
CA ILE A 318 11.86 0.32 -26.97
C ILE A 318 12.83 0.88 -25.94
N GLU A 319 13.46 2.03 -26.24
CA GLU A 319 14.40 2.71 -25.36
C GLU A 319 13.74 3.86 -24.59
N GLY A 320 14.20 4.11 -23.36
CA GLY A 320 13.75 5.22 -22.53
C GLY A 320 12.44 4.97 -21.77
N GLU A 321 11.82 6.05 -21.29
CA GLU A 321 10.48 6.03 -20.69
C GLU A 321 9.42 6.12 -21.80
N PHE A 322 8.56 5.11 -21.91
CA PHE A 322 7.55 5.07 -22.98
C PHE A 322 6.13 4.84 -22.46
N LEU A 323 5.96 4.40 -21.21
CA LEU A 323 4.63 4.11 -20.66
C LEU A 323 3.79 5.39 -20.51
N ALA A 324 4.39 6.50 -20.08
CA ALA A 324 3.70 7.78 -20.00
C ALA A 324 3.21 8.26 -21.38
N GLU A 325 3.99 8.04 -22.44
CA GLU A 325 3.59 8.37 -23.81
C GLU A 325 2.43 7.50 -24.31
N LEU A 326 2.51 6.19 -24.10
CA LEU A 326 1.42 5.26 -24.42
C LEU A 326 0.13 5.59 -23.66
N SER A 327 0.23 5.97 -22.37
CA SER A 327 -0.94 6.38 -21.59
C SER A 327 -1.64 7.61 -22.15
N ARG A 328 -0.90 8.53 -22.78
CA ARG A 328 -1.48 9.70 -23.46
C ARG A 328 -2.38 9.29 -24.64
N THR A 329 -2.02 8.20 -25.33
CA THR A 329 -2.85 7.58 -26.37
C THR A 329 -4.11 6.97 -25.75
N VAL A 330 -3.99 6.23 -24.63
CA VAL A 330 -5.13 5.67 -23.90
C VAL A 330 -6.13 6.75 -23.48
N ILE A 331 -5.65 7.86 -22.89
CA ILE A 331 -6.48 9.00 -22.48
C ILE A 331 -7.24 9.57 -23.69
N THR A 332 -6.54 9.78 -24.80
CA THR A 332 -7.14 10.34 -26.02
C THR A 332 -8.26 9.46 -26.56
N LEU A 333 -8.06 8.14 -26.57
CA LEU A 333 -9.02 7.16 -27.10
C LEU A 333 -10.25 6.95 -26.21
N SER A 334 -10.15 7.28 -24.90
CA SER A 334 -11.15 6.89 -23.90
C SER A 334 -11.83 8.07 -23.18
N LYS A 335 -11.33 9.31 -23.33
CA LYS A 335 -11.81 10.47 -22.56
C LYS A 335 -13.29 10.83 -22.79
N ASP A 336 -13.87 10.44 -23.92
CA ASP A 336 -15.29 10.70 -24.21
C ASP A 336 -16.22 9.93 -23.24
N GLY A 337 -15.82 8.73 -22.83
CA GLY A 337 -16.52 7.94 -21.81
C GLY A 337 -16.01 8.20 -20.39
N TYR A 338 -14.76 8.67 -20.26
CA TYR A 338 -14.03 8.76 -19.00
C TYR A 338 -13.24 10.08 -18.90
N PRO A 339 -13.92 11.23 -18.71
CA PRO A 339 -13.27 12.54 -18.65
C PRO A 339 -12.24 12.66 -17.52
N GLU A 340 -12.40 11.87 -16.44
CA GLU A 340 -11.46 11.83 -15.31
C GLU A 340 -10.02 11.46 -15.72
N LEU A 341 -9.85 10.77 -16.87
CA LEU A 341 -8.55 10.45 -17.45
C LEU A 341 -7.78 11.72 -17.86
N GLU A 342 -8.48 12.69 -18.45
CA GLU A 342 -7.88 13.96 -18.87
C GLU A 342 -7.62 14.86 -17.66
N GLU A 343 -8.58 14.93 -16.72
CA GLU A 343 -8.48 15.68 -15.47
C GLU A 343 -7.29 15.26 -14.61
N LYS A 344 -6.95 13.95 -14.61
CA LYS A 344 -5.88 13.36 -13.79
C LYS A 344 -4.61 13.04 -14.59
N SER A 345 -4.51 13.47 -15.84
CA SER A 345 -3.40 13.13 -16.75
C SER A 345 -2.01 13.43 -16.17
N ALA A 346 -1.84 14.57 -15.49
CA ALA A 346 -0.57 14.93 -14.86
C ALA A 346 -0.13 13.94 -13.77
N MET A 347 -1.08 13.42 -12.98
CA MET A 347 -0.80 12.37 -11.98
C MET A 347 -0.43 11.07 -12.69
N ILE A 348 -1.23 10.65 -13.67
CA ILE A 348 -1.01 9.41 -14.44
C ILE A 348 0.40 9.38 -15.02
N PHE A 349 0.81 10.44 -15.72
CA PHE A 349 2.15 10.55 -16.31
C PHE A 349 3.24 10.49 -15.25
N LYS A 350 3.10 11.23 -14.14
CA LYS A 350 4.10 11.26 -13.08
C LYS A 350 4.29 9.90 -12.41
N VAL A 351 3.20 9.18 -12.14
CA VAL A 351 3.26 7.85 -11.51
C VAL A 351 3.89 6.82 -12.44
N LEU A 352 3.48 6.79 -13.72
CA LEU A 352 4.02 5.88 -14.72
C LEU A 352 5.53 6.11 -14.91
N SER A 353 5.94 7.35 -15.19
CA SER A 353 7.36 7.70 -15.38
C SER A 353 8.21 7.30 -14.17
N GLN A 354 7.77 7.64 -12.95
CA GLN A 354 8.57 7.34 -11.75
C GLN A 354 8.71 5.85 -11.45
N GLU A 355 7.66 5.06 -11.66
CA GLU A 355 7.73 3.62 -11.42
C GLU A 355 8.51 2.91 -12.54
N GLU A 356 8.37 3.36 -13.79
CA GLU A 356 9.17 2.91 -14.93
C GLU A 356 10.66 3.19 -14.70
N ASP A 357 11.01 4.40 -14.26
CA ASP A 357 12.38 4.81 -13.91
C ASP A 357 12.99 3.93 -12.81
N LYS A 358 12.23 3.69 -11.74
CA LYS A 358 12.67 2.82 -10.63
C LYS A 358 12.91 1.41 -11.13
N PHE A 359 12.01 0.90 -11.97
CA PHE A 359 12.13 -0.43 -12.51
C PHE A 359 13.32 -0.56 -13.45
N ASN A 360 13.50 0.39 -14.39
CA ASN A 360 14.62 0.43 -15.33
C ASN A 360 15.99 0.43 -14.63
N LYS A 361 16.11 1.08 -13.45
CA LYS A 361 17.34 1.04 -12.65
C LYS A 361 17.65 -0.34 -12.06
N THR A 362 16.64 -1.17 -11.85
CA THR A 362 16.78 -2.49 -11.19
C THR A 362 16.75 -3.67 -12.16
N ILE A 363 16.09 -3.52 -13.31
CA ILE A 363 15.79 -4.62 -14.23
C ILE A 363 17.06 -5.24 -14.83
N ASP A 364 18.04 -4.42 -15.23
CA ASP A 364 19.24 -4.91 -15.91
C ASP A 364 20.11 -5.77 -15.00
N GLN A 365 20.28 -5.31 -13.76
CA GLN A 365 20.99 -6.08 -12.75
C GLN A 365 20.24 -7.38 -12.42
N GLY A 366 18.91 -7.33 -12.26
CA GLY A 366 18.11 -8.51 -11.97
C GLY A 366 18.09 -9.55 -13.10
N LEU A 367 18.00 -9.11 -14.36
CA LEU A 367 18.07 -9.99 -15.54
C LEU A 367 19.44 -10.65 -15.68
N SER A 368 20.54 -9.91 -15.43
CA SER A 368 21.89 -10.48 -15.43
C SER A 368 22.02 -11.59 -14.39
N ILE A 369 21.59 -11.34 -13.15
CA ILE A 369 21.68 -12.31 -12.06
C ILE A 369 20.78 -13.52 -12.34
N LEU A 370 19.57 -13.32 -12.88
CA LEU A 370 18.70 -14.43 -13.25
C LEU A 370 19.33 -15.29 -14.35
N SER A 371 19.98 -14.68 -15.35
CA SER A 371 20.71 -15.41 -16.38
C SER A 371 21.85 -16.26 -15.81
N GLU A 372 22.62 -15.73 -14.85
CA GLU A 372 23.66 -16.50 -14.15
C GLU A 372 23.07 -17.70 -13.39
N LEU A 373 21.95 -17.49 -12.71
CA LEU A 373 21.24 -18.57 -11.98
C LEU A 373 20.68 -19.64 -12.92
N GLU A 374 20.17 -19.24 -14.09
CA GLU A 374 19.73 -20.17 -15.13
C GLU A 374 20.88 -21.01 -15.68
N GLU A 375 22.04 -20.40 -15.93
CA GLU A 375 23.25 -21.11 -16.37
C GLU A 375 23.73 -22.12 -15.31
N GLU A 376 23.70 -21.74 -14.03
CA GLU A 376 24.00 -22.66 -12.93
C GLU A 376 23.01 -23.82 -12.84
N MET A 377 21.72 -23.55 -12.99
CA MET A 377 20.67 -24.57 -13.02
C MET A 377 20.87 -25.54 -14.19
N ALA A 378 21.15 -25.00 -15.38
CA ALA A 378 21.44 -25.80 -16.56
C ALA A 378 22.69 -26.69 -16.36
N ALA A 379 23.75 -26.16 -15.74
CA ALA A 379 24.96 -26.92 -15.42
C ALA A 379 24.71 -28.06 -14.41
N LYS A 380 23.72 -27.89 -13.52
CA LYS A 380 23.31 -28.91 -12.53
C LYS A 380 22.20 -29.85 -13.04
N GLY A 381 21.62 -29.57 -14.20
CA GLY A 381 20.45 -30.30 -14.73
C GLY A 381 19.16 -30.03 -13.96
N GLU A 382 19.08 -28.91 -13.23
CA GLU A 382 17.91 -28.50 -12.45
C GLU A 382 16.94 -27.71 -13.33
N LYS A 383 15.63 -27.94 -13.17
CA LYS A 383 14.57 -27.19 -13.86
C LYS A 383 13.85 -26.18 -12.96
N THR A 384 14.15 -26.16 -11.67
CA THR A 384 13.43 -25.35 -10.68
C THR A 384 14.41 -24.43 -9.97
N LEU A 385 14.17 -23.12 -10.05
CA LEU A 385 14.93 -22.12 -9.29
C LEU A 385 14.54 -22.22 -7.81
N SER A 386 15.53 -22.37 -6.93
CA SER A 386 15.29 -22.49 -5.49
C SER A 386 14.60 -21.26 -4.91
N GLY A 387 13.74 -21.48 -3.90
CA GLY A 387 13.01 -20.41 -3.24
C GLY A 387 13.92 -19.38 -2.56
N GLU A 388 15.10 -19.78 -2.08
CA GLU A 388 16.11 -18.88 -1.51
C GLU A 388 16.73 -17.96 -2.57
N ASN A 389 17.01 -18.47 -3.77
CA ASN A 389 17.56 -17.65 -4.87
C ASN A 389 16.51 -16.69 -5.42
N ALA A 390 15.26 -17.16 -5.57
CA ALA A 390 14.14 -16.30 -5.92
C ALA A 390 13.90 -15.21 -4.85
N PHE A 391 14.00 -15.56 -3.56
CA PHE A 391 13.90 -14.62 -2.46
C PHE A 391 15.05 -13.61 -2.46
N LYS A 392 16.28 -14.03 -2.77
CA LYS A 392 17.43 -13.14 -2.90
C LYS A 392 17.25 -12.13 -4.05
N LEU A 393 16.77 -12.59 -5.21
CA LEU A 393 16.41 -11.70 -6.33
C LEU A 393 15.39 -10.64 -5.90
N TYR A 394 14.35 -11.07 -5.19
CA TYR A 394 13.31 -10.19 -4.68
C TYR A 394 13.79 -9.22 -3.59
N ASP A 395 14.39 -9.73 -2.53
CA ASP A 395 14.70 -8.97 -1.31
C ASP A 395 15.98 -8.13 -1.45
N THR A 396 17.04 -8.71 -2.01
CA THR A 396 18.35 -8.05 -2.10
C THR A 396 18.43 -7.12 -3.30
N TYR A 397 17.86 -7.52 -4.44
CA TYR A 397 18.02 -6.83 -5.72
C TYR A 397 16.73 -6.16 -6.20
N GLY A 398 15.61 -6.31 -5.48
CA GLY A 398 14.33 -5.70 -5.82
C GLY A 398 13.67 -6.30 -7.08
N PHE A 399 14.17 -7.43 -7.57
CA PHE A 399 13.68 -8.05 -8.80
C PHE A 399 12.39 -8.84 -8.54
N PRO A 400 11.27 -8.52 -9.21
CA PRO A 400 9.96 -9.05 -8.83
C PRO A 400 9.86 -10.56 -9.03
N VAL A 401 9.34 -11.28 -8.03
CA VAL A 401 9.14 -12.75 -8.12
C VAL A 401 8.21 -13.15 -9.27
N ASP A 402 7.17 -12.35 -9.56
CA ASP A 402 6.28 -12.60 -10.69
C ASP A 402 7.01 -12.52 -12.03
N LEU A 403 7.98 -11.61 -12.15
CA LEU A 403 8.79 -11.45 -13.36
C LEU A 403 9.76 -12.61 -13.50
N THR A 404 10.38 -13.04 -12.40
CA THR A 404 11.20 -14.25 -12.34
C THR A 404 10.42 -15.47 -12.81
N ARG A 405 9.19 -15.66 -12.29
CA ARG A 405 8.31 -16.76 -12.70
C ARG A 405 8.05 -16.73 -14.20
N GLU A 406 7.62 -15.57 -14.72
CA GLU A 406 7.28 -15.42 -16.14
C GLU A 406 8.49 -15.69 -17.06
N ILE A 407 9.68 -15.17 -16.72
CA ILE A 407 10.91 -15.40 -17.50
C ILE A 407 11.29 -16.88 -17.52
N LEU A 408 11.16 -17.57 -16.39
CA LEU A 408 11.49 -18.99 -16.29
C LEU A 408 10.47 -19.85 -17.06
N GLU A 409 9.18 -19.54 -16.96
CA GLU A 409 8.13 -20.25 -17.68
C GLU A 409 8.28 -20.14 -19.20
N GLU A 410 8.69 -18.98 -19.74
CA GLU A 410 9.01 -18.80 -21.17
C GLU A 410 10.09 -19.78 -21.66
N LYS A 411 10.97 -20.25 -20.77
CA LYS A 411 12.05 -21.21 -21.05
C LYS A 411 11.72 -22.64 -20.61
N GLY A 412 10.50 -22.89 -20.12
CA GLY A 412 10.09 -24.19 -19.57
C GLY A 412 10.78 -24.55 -18.24
N LEU A 413 11.21 -23.55 -17.48
CA LEU A 413 11.76 -23.64 -16.13
C LEU A 413 10.68 -23.26 -15.10
N LEU A 414 10.89 -23.67 -13.85
CA LEU A 414 9.95 -23.47 -12.74
C LEU A 414 10.61 -22.70 -11.59
N ILE A 415 9.80 -22.21 -10.66
CA ILE A 415 10.23 -21.60 -9.41
C ILE A 415 9.70 -22.41 -8.22
N ASP A 416 10.51 -22.59 -7.19
CA ASP A 416 10.10 -23.18 -5.91
C ASP A 416 9.35 -22.14 -5.06
N GLU A 417 8.02 -22.08 -5.25
CA GLU A 417 7.15 -21.13 -4.56
C GLU A 417 7.06 -21.37 -3.06
N ASP A 418 7.06 -22.63 -2.63
CA ASP A 418 6.98 -23.01 -1.22
C ASP A 418 8.24 -22.55 -0.47
N GLY A 419 9.42 -22.75 -1.07
CA GLY A 419 10.69 -22.25 -0.53
C GLY A 419 10.75 -20.72 -0.49
N PHE A 420 10.19 -20.04 -1.49
CA PHE A 420 10.09 -18.57 -1.51
C PHE A 420 9.17 -18.08 -0.38
N ALA A 421 7.99 -18.69 -0.24
CA ALA A 421 7.02 -18.37 0.80
C ALA A 421 7.59 -18.62 2.21
N ALA A 422 8.37 -19.69 2.41
CA ALA A 422 9.07 -19.97 3.65
C ALA A 422 10.09 -18.87 3.99
N SER A 423 10.86 -18.40 3.00
CA SER A 423 11.83 -17.31 3.15
C SER A 423 11.15 -15.97 3.49
N MET A 424 10.05 -15.64 2.81
CA MET A 424 9.19 -14.49 3.11
C MET A 424 8.61 -14.55 4.53
N LYS A 425 8.16 -15.73 4.98
CA LYS A 425 7.62 -15.92 6.33
C LYS A 425 8.70 -15.67 7.39
N LYS A 426 9.90 -16.20 7.19
CA LYS A 426 11.06 -15.99 8.08
C LYS A 426 11.41 -14.51 8.20
N GLN A 427 11.39 -13.76 7.09
CA GLN A 427 11.58 -12.31 7.09
C GLN A 427 10.47 -11.57 7.83
N LYS A 428 9.19 -11.92 7.59
CA LYS A 428 8.04 -11.34 8.29
C LYS A 428 8.09 -11.58 9.80
N GLU A 429 8.49 -12.78 10.23
CA GLU A 429 8.66 -13.11 11.65
C GLU A 429 9.79 -12.30 12.30
N GLN A 430 10.92 -12.13 11.60
CA GLN A 430 12.03 -11.26 12.05
C GLN A 430 11.62 -9.78 12.11
N ALA A 431 10.87 -9.28 11.13
CA ALA A 431 10.35 -7.91 11.10
C ALA A 431 9.29 -7.66 12.18
N ARG A 432 8.45 -8.65 12.49
CA ARG A 432 7.46 -8.61 13.59
C ARG A 432 8.12 -8.66 14.97
N ALA A 433 9.24 -9.37 15.11
CA ALA A 433 10.04 -9.33 16.34
C ALA A 433 10.63 -7.93 16.62
N ALA A 434 10.83 -7.10 15.58
CA ALA A 434 11.32 -5.73 15.69
C ALA A 434 10.21 -4.66 15.87
N ARG A 435 8.93 -5.01 15.73
CA ARG A 435 7.78 -4.10 15.88
C ARG A 435 6.72 -4.72 16.79
N LYS A 436 6.91 -4.60 18.11
CA LYS A 436 5.83 -4.77 19.09
C LYS A 436 5.47 -3.42 19.71
N THR A 437 4.47 -2.76 19.15
CA THR A 437 3.47 -1.98 19.91
C THR A 437 2.26 -1.65 19.04
N THR A 438 1.13 -2.30 19.42
CA THR A 438 -0.27 -1.86 19.42
C THR A 438 -0.97 -1.52 18.11
N ASN A 439 -1.90 -2.40 17.73
CA ASN A 439 -3.29 -2.04 17.37
C ASN A 439 -4.19 -3.28 17.54
N TYR A 440 -5.18 -3.16 18.43
CA TYR A 440 -6.23 -4.15 18.67
C TYR A 440 -7.55 -3.47 18.36
N MET A 441 -8.28 -3.94 17.35
CA MET A 441 -9.72 -3.72 17.19
C MET A 441 -10.27 -4.81 16.27
N GLY A 442 -10.83 -5.85 16.90
CA GLY A 442 -11.81 -6.76 16.29
C GLY A 442 -13.17 -6.45 16.90
N ALA A 443 -14.21 -6.39 16.07
CA ALA A 443 -15.57 -6.09 16.48
C ALA A 443 -16.25 -7.36 16.99
N ASP A 444 -16.49 -7.43 18.30
CA ASP A 444 -17.47 -8.33 18.90
C ASP A 444 -18.86 -7.64 18.93
N VAL A 445 -19.91 -8.45 18.95
CA VAL A 445 -21.32 -8.05 19.09
C VAL A 445 -21.49 -7.17 20.32
N THR A 446 -21.66 -5.86 20.15
CA THR A 446 -21.81 -4.91 21.26
C THR A 446 -23.27 -4.81 21.74
N VAL A 447 -23.47 -4.56 23.04
CA VAL A 447 -24.76 -4.22 23.68
C VAL A 447 -25.62 -3.23 22.87
N TYR A 448 -24.98 -2.33 22.12
CA TYR A 448 -25.66 -1.33 21.28
C TYR A 448 -26.56 -1.90 20.18
N GLN A 449 -26.35 -3.16 19.75
CA GLN A 449 -27.22 -3.82 18.76
C GLN A 449 -28.58 -4.23 19.33
N SER A 450 -28.71 -4.28 20.66
CA SER A 450 -29.99 -4.54 21.35
C SER A 450 -30.85 -3.29 21.51
N ILE A 451 -30.33 -2.11 21.17
CA ILE A 451 -31.08 -0.84 21.22
C ILE A 451 -32.05 -0.78 20.03
N ASP A 452 -33.30 -0.43 20.30
CA ASP A 452 -34.34 -0.28 19.30
C ASP A 452 -33.86 0.59 18.11
N PRO A 453 -33.95 0.09 16.85
CA PRO A 453 -33.54 0.83 15.65
C PRO A 453 -34.21 2.20 15.51
N SER A 454 -35.43 2.39 16.02
CA SER A 454 -36.19 3.64 15.95
C SER A 454 -35.65 4.75 16.86
N VAL A 455 -34.80 4.42 17.84
CA VAL A 455 -34.16 5.44 18.69
C VAL A 455 -33.12 6.20 17.86
N THR A 456 -33.23 7.52 17.87
CA THR A 456 -32.30 8.46 17.21
C THR A 456 -31.94 9.59 18.16
N THR A 457 -30.76 10.20 17.99
CA THR A 457 -30.36 11.39 18.74
C THR A 457 -30.09 12.55 17.78
N GLU A 458 -30.74 13.68 18.02
CA GLU A 458 -30.49 14.91 17.27
C GLU A 458 -29.27 15.66 17.84
N PHE A 459 -28.34 16.03 16.95
CA PHE A 459 -27.16 16.81 17.34
C PHE A 459 -27.44 18.30 17.16
N ILE A 460 -27.34 19.06 18.25
CA ILE A 460 -27.61 20.51 18.32
C ILE A 460 -26.36 21.30 18.75
N GLY A 461 -25.18 20.67 18.66
CA GLY A 461 -23.94 21.19 19.25
C GLY A 461 -23.08 22.07 18.33
N TYR A 462 -23.60 22.50 17.18
CA TYR A 462 -22.88 23.41 16.28
C TYR A 462 -22.80 24.83 16.84
N ASP A 463 -23.88 25.30 17.45
CA ASP A 463 -24.08 26.64 18.01
C ASP A 463 -24.20 26.63 19.55
N ARG A 464 -24.29 25.45 20.17
CA ARG A 464 -24.56 25.29 21.61
C ARG A 464 -23.57 24.33 22.27
N LEU A 465 -23.21 24.62 23.51
CA LEU A 465 -22.39 23.74 24.37
C LEU A 465 -23.15 23.21 25.58
N GLU A 466 -24.35 23.72 25.81
CA GLU A 466 -25.22 23.40 26.94
C GLU A 466 -26.65 23.22 26.43
N ALA A 467 -27.34 22.18 26.91
CA ALA A 467 -28.75 21.93 26.59
C ALA A 467 -29.38 21.02 27.65
N ASP A 468 -30.69 21.18 27.87
CA ASP A 468 -31.49 20.23 28.63
C ASP A 468 -32.11 19.20 27.68
N SER A 469 -32.10 17.93 28.06
CA SER A 469 -32.60 16.82 27.22
C SER A 469 -33.11 15.66 28.06
N GLN A 470 -33.95 14.81 27.46
CA GLN A 470 -34.46 13.62 28.11
C GLN A 470 -33.58 12.41 27.82
N ILE A 471 -33.28 11.60 28.84
CA ILE A 471 -32.63 10.30 28.69
C ILE A 471 -33.58 9.33 28.00
N THR A 472 -33.15 8.76 26.87
CA THR A 472 -33.91 7.78 26.10
C THR A 472 -33.51 6.35 26.44
N VAL A 473 -32.20 6.09 26.58
CA VAL A 473 -31.65 4.76 26.84
C VAL A 473 -30.44 4.87 27.78
N LEU A 474 -30.31 3.92 28.69
CA LEU A 474 -29.12 3.71 29.52
C LEU A 474 -28.59 2.32 29.27
N THR A 475 -27.27 2.17 29.21
CA THR A 475 -26.61 0.85 29.16
C THR A 475 -25.48 0.79 30.18
N THR A 476 -25.24 -0.39 30.72
CA THR A 476 -23.92 -0.73 31.28
C THR A 476 -22.97 -1.08 30.13
N GLU A 477 -21.81 -1.65 30.43
CA GLU A 477 -20.90 -2.17 29.41
C GLU A 477 -21.50 -3.40 28.69
N ASP A 478 -22.34 -4.17 29.36
CA ASP A 478 -22.79 -5.48 28.89
C ASP A 478 -24.29 -5.53 28.50
N GLU A 479 -25.14 -4.71 29.11
CA GLU A 479 -26.60 -4.79 28.93
C GLU A 479 -27.34 -3.43 28.97
N LEU A 480 -28.58 -3.42 28.46
CA LEU A 480 -29.52 -2.32 28.69
C LEU A 480 -29.86 -2.22 30.17
N SER A 481 -29.89 -1.00 30.71
CA SER A 481 -30.21 -0.74 32.11
C SER A 481 -31.37 0.23 32.26
N GLU A 482 -32.16 0.06 33.31
CA GLU A 482 -33.18 1.05 33.71
C GLU A 482 -32.57 2.24 34.47
N ALA A 483 -31.41 2.03 35.10
CA ALA A 483 -30.73 3.06 35.90
C ALA A 483 -29.20 2.90 35.93
N LEU A 484 -28.48 4.01 36.06
CA LEU A 484 -27.05 4.03 36.40
C LEU A 484 -26.85 4.71 37.76
N THR A 485 -26.08 4.10 38.65
CA THR A 485 -25.84 4.53 40.05
C THR A 485 -24.37 4.84 40.32
N ASP A 486 -24.08 5.44 41.47
CA ASP A 486 -22.74 5.81 41.94
C ASP A 486 -21.64 4.81 41.59
N GLY A 487 -20.63 5.29 40.87
CA GLY A 487 -19.45 4.52 40.49
C GLY A 487 -19.64 3.60 39.28
N GLN A 488 -20.85 3.45 38.74
CA GLN A 488 -21.08 2.64 37.55
C GLN A 488 -20.60 3.36 36.28
N THR A 489 -19.91 2.60 35.43
CA THR A 489 -19.59 2.98 34.05
C THR A 489 -20.74 2.54 33.15
N GLY A 490 -21.06 3.36 32.16
CA GLY A 490 -22.10 3.05 31.19
C GLY A 490 -22.19 4.09 30.08
N THR A 491 -23.27 3.98 29.31
CA THR A 491 -23.57 4.89 28.22
C THR A 491 -24.96 5.48 28.40
N ILE A 492 -25.05 6.82 28.32
CA ILE A 492 -26.33 7.55 28.34
C ILE A 492 -26.65 7.98 26.90
N LEU A 493 -27.86 7.67 26.42
CA LEU A 493 -28.42 8.23 25.19
C LEU A 493 -29.51 9.23 25.57
N VAL A 494 -29.57 10.34 24.85
CA VAL A 494 -30.58 11.38 25.03
C VAL A 494 -31.27 11.70 23.70
N ARG A 495 -32.38 12.43 23.76
CA ARG A 495 -33.13 12.86 22.58
C ARG A 495 -32.36 13.86 21.71
N GLU A 496 -31.85 14.91 22.35
CA GLU A 496 -31.05 15.98 21.74
C GLU A 496 -29.73 16.14 22.51
N THR A 497 -28.60 16.36 21.84
CA THR A 497 -27.30 16.55 22.53
C THR A 497 -26.44 17.65 21.90
N PRO A 498 -25.75 18.48 22.73
CA PRO A 498 -24.71 19.37 22.26
C PRO A 498 -23.35 18.67 22.09
N PHE A 499 -23.20 17.42 22.53
CA PHE A 499 -21.94 16.67 22.43
C PHE A 499 -21.76 16.12 21.01
N TYR A 500 -20.65 16.48 20.37
CA TYR A 500 -20.24 15.95 19.08
C TYR A 500 -19.73 14.53 19.29
N ALA A 501 -20.26 13.61 18.49
CA ALA A 501 -19.85 12.22 18.52
C ALA A 501 -18.62 11.99 17.65
N THR A 502 -17.73 11.08 18.04
CA THR A 502 -16.55 10.71 17.26
C THR A 502 -16.95 10.31 15.84
N MET A 503 -16.58 11.14 14.85
CA MET A 503 -16.81 10.92 13.41
C MET A 503 -15.94 11.86 12.56
N GLY A 504 -15.63 11.44 11.32
CA GLY A 504 -14.84 12.26 10.38
C GLY A 504 -13.40 12.53 10.85
N GLY A 505 -12.85 11.68 11.72
CA GLY A 505 -11.53 11.85 12.34
C GLY A 505 -11.51 12.78 13.56
N GLN A 506 -12.58 13.53 13.83
CA GLN A 506 -12.69 14.34 15.05
C GLN A 506 -13.08 13.46 16.24
N GLN A 507 -12.32 13.58 17.33
CA GLN A 507 -12.64 12.95 18.61
C GLN A 507 -13.93 13.54 19.20
N GLY A 508 -14.74 12.67 19.80
CA GLY A 508 -15.97 13.03 20.46
C GLY A 508 -15.73 13.90 21.69
N ASP A 509 -16.74 14.69 22.04
CA ASP A 509 -16.62 15.59 23.18
C ASP A 509 -16.62 14.87 24.51
N ILE A 510 -15.98 15.55 25.46
CA ILE A 510 -16.01 15.25 26.88
C ILE A 510 -16.79 16.33 27.63
N GLY A 511 -17.22 16.02 28.85
CA GLY A 511 -18.00 16.98 29.64
C GLY A 511 -18.76 16.30 30.77
N VAL A 512 -19.89 16.89 31.15
CA VAL A 512 -20.70 16.43 32.28
C VAL A 512 -22.19 16.45 31.91
N ILE A 513 -22.90 15.41 32.34
CA ILE A 513 -24.36 15.36 32.36
C ILE A 513 -24.82 15.42 33.81
N THR A 514 -25.72 16.34 34.15
CA THR A 514 -26.19 16.55 35.52
C THR A 514 -27.71 16.46 35.63
N ALA A 515 -28.19 15.93 36.76
CA ALA A 515 -29.58 15.99 37.19
C ALA A 515 -29.64 16.48 38.65
N GLU A 516 -30.84 16.65 39.22
CA GLU A 516 -30.97 17.04 40.63
C GLU A 516 -30.27 16.04 41.56
N GLY A 517 -29.14 16.43 42.14
CA GLY A 517 -28.34 15.58 43.02
C GLY A 517 -27.48 14.51 42.34
N ALA A 518 -27.45 14.45 41.00
CA ALA A 518 -26.68 13.46 40.24
C ALA A 518 -25.74 14.10 39.19
N ALA A 519 -24.60 13.47 38.95
CA ALA A 519 -23.59 13.91 38.00
C ALA A 519 -22.88 12.72 37.33
N PHE A 520 -22.84 12.73 36.00
CA PHE A 520 -22.19 11.75 35.15
C PHE A 520 -21.07 12.42 34.35
N ILE A 521 -19.85 11.88 34.47
CA ILE A 521 -18.67 12.40 33.76
C ILE A 521 -18.56 11.70 32.43
N VAL A 522 -18.77 12.45 31.34
CA VAL A 522 -18.63 11.95 29.97
C VAL A 522 -17.16 11.95 29.60
N LYS A 523 -16.62 10.77 29.32
CA LYS A 523 -15.22 10.54 28.93
C LYS A 523 -15.04 10.40 27.42
N ASP A 524 -16.10 9.99 26.72
CA ASP A 524 -16.13 9.91 25.26
C ASP A 524 -17.58 10.03 24.78
N THR A 525 -17.76 10.51 23.55
CA THR A 525 -19.05 10.57 22.88
C THR A 525 -18.93 9.84 21.55
N VAL A 526 -19.73 8.79 21.35
CA VAL A 526 -19.60 7.87 20.21
C VAL A 526 -20.84 7.88 19.32
N ARG A 527 -20.61 7.75 18.01
CA ARG A 527 -21.70 7.61 17.03
C ARG A 527 -22.07 6.14 16.93
N LEU A 528 -23.34 5.84 17.17
CA LEU A 528 -23.88 4.48 17.11
C LEU A 528 -24.77 4.32 15.86
N GLN A 529 -25.01 3.07 15.44
CA GLN A 529 -25.81 2.78 14.25
C GLN A 529 -27.24 3.36 14.34
N GLY A 530 -27.80 3.74 13.19
CA GLY A 530 -29.14 4.35 13.12
C GLY A 530 -29.20 5.80 13.63
N GLY A 531 -28.07 6.51 13.68
CA GLY A 531 -28.05 7.93 14.02
C GLY A 531 -28.11 8.26 15.51
N LYS A 532 -27.80 7.29 16.36
CA LYS A 532 -27.76 7.41 17.83
C LYS A 532 -26.44 8.04 18.29
N VAL A 533 -26.46 8.77 19.41
CA VAL A 533 -25.24 9.32 20.04
C VAL A 533 -25.16 8.81 21.48
N GLY A 534 -24.10 8.06 21.78
CA GLY A 534 -23.84 7.50 23.10
C GLY A 534 -22.84 8.36 23.88
N HIS A 535 -23.18 8.73 25.11
CA HIS A 535 -22.30 9.46 26.03
C HIS A 535 -21.69 8.44 27.00
N VAL A 536 -20.45 8.05 26.74
CA VAL A 536 -19.73 7.01 27.50
C VAL A 536 -19.02 7.65 28.67
N GLY A 537 -19.20 7.11 29.87
CA GLY A 537 -18.70 7.75 31.07
C GLY A 537 -19.01 6.99 32.35
N CYS A 538 -18.89 7.67 33.48
CA CYS A 538 -19.20 7.09 34.79
C CYS A 538 -20.02 8.04 35.67
N VAL A 539 -20.92 7.47 36.46
CA VAL A 539 -21.69 8.21 37.47
C VAL A 539 -20.73 8.59 38.61
N SER A 540 -20.49 9.89 38.78
CA SER A 540 -19.67 10.41 39.87
C SER A 540 -20.45 10.59 41.18
N LYS A 541 -21.76 10.84 41.07
CA LYS A 541 -22.68 11.01 42.20
C LYS A 541 -24.14 10.82 41.74
N GLY A 542 -25.01 10.30 42.60
CA GLY A 542 -26.43 10.13 42.38
C GLY A 542 -26.81 8.92 41.52
N MET A 543 -27.95 9.05 40.85
CA MET A 543 -28.51 8.02 39.98
C MET A 543 -29.21 8.69 38.80
N PHE A 544 -29.12 8.07 37.63
CA PHE A 544 -29.83 8.45 36.41
C PHE A 544 -30.77 7.33 36.01
N LYS A 545 -31.98 7.67 35.54
CA LYS A 545 -32.98 6.73 35.03
C LYS A 545 -33.42 7.10 33.62
N ALA A 546 -33.87 6.09 32.88
CA ALA A 546 -34.52 6.33 31.60
C ALA A 546 -35.75 7.24 31.79
N GLY A 547 -35.89 8.28 30.95
CA GLY A 547 -36.94 9.28 31.04
C GLY A 547 -36.60 10.52 31.87
N ASP A 548 -35.50 10.53 32.64
CA ASP A 548 -35.07 11.72 33.40
C ASP A 548 -34.73 12.88 32.46
N THR A 549 -35.01 14.11 32.91
CA THR A 549 -34.53 15.33 32.25
C THR A 549 -33.18 15.71 32.86
N VAL A 550 -32.17 15.89 32.00
CA VAL A 550 -30.79 16.16 32.39
C VAL A 550 -30.23 17.37 31.67
N SER A 551 -29.34 18.10 32.34
CA SER A 551 -28.56 19.18 31.75
C SER A 551 -27.23 18.63 31.24
N LEU A 552 -26.98 18.80 29.95
CA LEU A 552 -25.76 18.41 29.25
C LEU A 552 -24.83 19.61 29.13
N ARG A 553 -23.54 19.45 29.48
CA ARG A 553 -22.53 20.51 29.38
C ARG A 553 -21.21 19.98 28.82
N VAL A 554 -20.86 20.44 27.62
CA VAL A 554 -19.60 20.12 26.93
C VAL A 554 -18.43 20.89 27.55
N ASP A 555 -17.25 20.27 27.61
CA ASP A 555 -16.01 20.97 27.91
C ASP A 555 -15.67 21.98 26.79
N ARG A 556 -15.89 23.26 27.09
CA ARG A 556 -15.66 24.36 26.15
C ARG A 556 -14.22 24.45 25.66
N GLU A 557 -13.24 24.22 26.52
CA GLU A 557 -11.83 24.36 26.15
C GLU A 557 -11.42 23.21 25.23
N ASN A 558 -11.78 21.97 25.59
CA ASN A 558 -11.52 20.81 24.76
C ASN A 558 -12.15 20.98 23.37
N ARG A 559 -13.44 21.34 23.31
CA ARG A 559 -14.15 21.60 22.04
C ARG A 559 -13.45 22.65 21.19
N ALA A 560 -13.06 23.79 21.79
CA ALA A 560 -12.44 24.88 21.06
C ALA A 560 -11.08 24.49 20.47
N LEU A 561 -10.26 23.75 21.23
CA LEU A 561 -8.98 23.25 20.75
C LEU A 561 -9.13 22.20 19.65
N THR A 562 -10.07 21.27 19.81
CA THR A 562 -10.39 20.27 18.78
C THR A 562 -10.89 20.94 17.49
N ALA A 563 -11.74 21.96 17.58
CA ALA A 563 -12.23 22.72 16.42
C ALA A 563 -11.11 23.49 15.70
N ARG A 564 -10.11 24.02 16.44
CA ARG A 564 -8.91 24.64 15.86
C ARG A 564 -8.11 23.63 15.05
N ASN A 565 -7.83 22.46 15.63
CA ASN A 565 -7.11 21.39 14.95
C ASN A 565 -7.89 20.85 13.75
N HIS A 566 -9.22 20.70 13.85
CA HIS A 566 -10.04 20.28 12.71
C HIS A 566 -9.95 21.28 11.57
N SER A 567 -10.08 22.57 11.89
CA SER A 567 -10.01 23.62 10.88
C SER A 567 -8.64 23.68 10.22
N ALA A 568 -7.57 23.49 11.00
CA ALA A 568 -6.22 23.38 10.47
C ALA A 568 -6.02 22.16 9.56
N THR A 569 -6.71 21.04 9.80
CA THR A 569 -6.69 19.88 8.91
C THR A 569 -7.21 20.21 7.51
N HIS A 570 -8.27 21.01 7.38
CA HIS A 570 -8.77 21.45 6.07
C HIS A 570 -7.76 22.37 5.35
N LEU A 571 -7.16 23.31 6.07
CA LEU A 571 -6.12 24.16 5.51
C LEU A 571 -4.91 23.34 5.06
N LEU A 572 -4.49 22.35 5.86
CA LEU A 572 -3.42 21.42 5.54
C LEU A 572 -3.73 20.60 4.29
N HIS A 573 -4.94 20.04 4.19
CA HIS A 573 -5.35 19.24 3.05
C HIS A 573 -5.29 20.06 1.75
N LYS A 574 -5.85 21.28 1.76
CA LYS A 574 -5.77 22.18 0.62
C LYS A 574 -4.33 22.57 0.27
N ALA A 575 -3.50 22.86 1.27
CA ALA A 575 -2.10 23.21 1.06
C ALA A 575 -1.32 22.04 0.43
N LEU A 576 -1.51 20.81 0.91
CA LEU A 576 -0.91 19.61 0.32
C LEU A 576 -1.31 19.42 -1.14
N ARG A 577 -2.60 19.57 -1.47
CA ARG A 577 -3.09 19.48 -2.85
C ARG A 577 -2.49 20.56 -3.75
N THR A 578 -2.33 21.77 -3.22
CA THR A 578 -1.71 22.91 -3.93
C THR A 578 -0.22 22.66 -4.18
N VAL A 579 0.47 22.01 -3.24
CA VAL A 579 1.92 21.79 -3.35
C VAL A 579 2.27 20.56 -4.18
N LEU A 580 1.59 19.44 -3.91
CA LEU A 580 1.93 18.14 -4.44
C LEU A 580 1.10 17.78 -5.69
N GLY A 581 -0.16 18.23 -5.75
CA GLY A 581 -1.09 17.95 -6.84
C GLY A 581 -2.47 17.45 -6.35
N SER A 582 -3.44 17.39 -7.28
CA SER A 582 -4.83 16.98 -7.02
C SER A 582 -5.01 15.49 -6.70
N HIS A 583 -3.93 14.69 -6.73
CA HIS A 583 -3.95 13.27 -6.35
C HIS A 583 -3.85 13.03 -4.86
N VAL A 584 -3.54 14.07 -4.08
CA VAL A 584 -3.52 14.02 -2.62
C VAL A 584 -4.96 13.97 -2.12
N GLU A 585 -5.36 12.80 -1.66
CA GLU A 585 -6.66 12.54 -1.04
C GLU A 585 -6.43 12.10 0.40
N GLN A 586 -7.41 12.36 1.27
CA GLN A 586 -7.39 11.90 2.64
C GLN A 586 -7.48 10.36 2.70
N ALA A 587 -6.51 9.73 3.34
CA ALA A 587 -6.49 8.28 3.64
C ALA A 587 -6.82 7.99 5.12
N GLY A 588 -6.84 9.03 5.97
CA GLY A 588 -7.15 8.91 7.39
C GLY A 588 -6.95 10.24 8.12
N SER A 589 -7.65 10.43 9.23
CA SER A 589 -7.54 11.65 10.04
C SER A 589 -7.75 11.31 11.52
N LEU A 590 -7.04 12.02 12.40
CA LEU A 590 -7.29 12.07 13.83
C LEU A 590 -7.11 13.51 14.29
N VAL A 591 -8.14 14.06 14.92
CA VAL A 591 -8.19 15.42 15.43
C VAL A 591 -8.62 15.37 16.88
N GLU A 592 -7.71 15.76 17.77
CA GLU A 592 -7.93 15.86 19.21
C GLU A 592 -7.55 17.27 19.69
N SER A 593 -7.80 17.59 20.97
CA SER A 593 -7.51 18.93 21.50
C SER A 593 -6.01 19.26 21.55
N GLY A 594 -5.16 18.25 21.70
CA GLY A 594 -3.71 18.41 21.81
C GLY A 594 -2.95 18.43 20.46
N ARG A 595 -3.45 17.74 19.43
CA ARG A 595 -2.75 17.58 18.15
C ARG A 595 -3.70 17.17 17.01
N LEU A 596 -3.17 17.20 15.79
CA LEU A 596 -3.80 16.57 14.63
C LEU A 596 -2.84 15.64 13.90
N ARG A 597 -3.41 14.64 13.24
CA ARG A 597 -2.74 13.68 12.38
C ARG A 597 -3.54 13.55 11.09
N PHE A 598 -2.86 13.72 9.96
CA PHE A 598 -3.47 13.67 8.64
C PHE A 598 -2.72 12.68 7.75
N ASP A 599 -3.44 11.65 7.29
CA ASP A 599 -2.93 10.63 6.40
C ASP A 599 -3.43 10.93 4.99
N PHE A 600 -2.55 10.91 4.00
CA PHE A 600 -2.86 11.28 2.62
C PHE A 600 -2.16 10.41 1.59
N THR A 601 -2.77 10.30 0.41
CA THR A 601 -2.19 9.56 -0.72
C THR A 601 -1.03 10.33 -1.34
N HIS A 602 0.17 9.77 -1.28
CA HIS A 602 1.34 10.31 -1.95
C HIS A 602 2.43 9.25 -2.14
N PHE A 603 3.04 9.22 -3.33
CA PHE A 603 3.93 8.13 -3.78
C PHE A 603 5.41 8.28 -3.38
N ALA A 604 5.83 9.45 -2.90
CA ALA A 604 7.24 9.75 -2.58
C ALA A 604 7.37 10.49 -1.25
N ALA A 605 8.56 10.49 -0.64
CA ALA A 605 8.80 11.33 0.53
C ALA A 605 8.72 12.80 0.16
N MET A 606 8.06 13.59 1.02
CA MET A 606 8.04 15.02 0.82
C MET A 606 9.44 15.56 1.05
N THR A 607 9.90 16.39 0.13
CA THR A 607 11.13 17.14 0.29
C THR A 607 10.97 18.17 1.42
N ARG A 608 12.10 18.65 1.95
CA ARG A 608 12.08 19.66 3.01
C ARG A 608 11.40 20.94 2.51
N GLU A 609 11.67 21.30 1.26
CA GLU A 609 11.10 22.46 0.57
C GLU A 609 9.59 22.33 0.40
N GLU A 610 9.06 21.15 0.04
CA GLU A 610 7.62 20.91 -0.04
C GLU A 610 6.95 21.04 1.33
N LEU A 611 7.55 20.48 2.39
CA LEU A 611 7.04 20.60 3.77
C LEU A 611 7.00 22.05 4.23
N ASP A 612 8.09 22.80 4.02
CA ASP A 612 8.16 24.21 4.38
C ASP A 612 7.13 25.04 3.60
N ARG A 613 6.89 24.72 2.32
CA ARG A 613 5.88 25.40 1.50
C ARG A 613 4.45 25.10 1.94
N VAL A 614 4.16 23.85 2.32
CA VAL A 614 2.85 23.46 2.88
C VAL A 614 2.61 24.19 4.20
N GLU A 615 3.57 24.15 5.13
CA GLU A 615 3.46 24.83 6.42
C GLU A 615 3.27 26.35 6.25
N ALA A 616 3.99 26.96 5.31
CA ALA A 616 3.84 28.39 5.00
C ALA A 616 2.44 28.73 4.47
N LEU A 617 1.88 27.92 3.55
CA LEU A 617 0.53 28.15 3.02
C LEU A 617 -0.54 28.05 4.10
N VAL A 618 -0.43 27.07 5.01
CA VAL A 618 -1.37 26.93 6.12
C VAL A 618 -1.29 28.14 7.04
N ASN A 619 -0.08 28.54 7.45
CA ASN A 619 0.09 29.71 8.32
C ASN A 619 -0.32 31.02 7.64
N GLN A 620 -0.16 31.14 6.31
CA GLN A 620 -0.68 32.28 5.57
C GLN A 620 -2.21 32.34 5.64
N ALA A 621 -2.90 31.21 5.39
CA ALA A 621 -4.36 31.16 5.50
C ALA A 621 -4.88 31.42 6.93
N ILE A 622 -4.09 31.10 7.96
CA ILE A 622 -4.36 31.47 9.36
C ILE A 622 -4.18 32.99 9.53
N ALA A 623 -3.08 33.56 9.04
CA ALA A 623 -2.77 34.98 9.14
C ALA A 623 -3.78 35.87 8.38
N ASP A 624 -4.33 35.37 7.28
CA ASP A 624 -5.37 36.04 6.49
C ASP A 624 -6.72 36.13 7.23
N ALA A 625 -6.87 35.44 8.37
CA ALA A 625 -8.05 35.49 9.24
C ALA A 625 -9.35 35.29 8.44
N LEU A 626 -9.40 34.22 7.64
CA LEU A 626 -10.51 33.91 6.74
C LEU A 626 -11.77 33.56 7.55
N PRO A 627 -12.94 34.12 7.20
CA PRO A 627 -14.20 33.71 7.79
C PRO A 627 -14.51 32.27 7.42
N VAL A 628 -15.00 31.49 8.39
CA VAL A 628 -15.46 30.13 8.20
C VAL A 628 -16.97 30.11 8.18
N VAL A 629 -17.54 29.79 7.02
CA VAL A 629 -18.98 29.79 6.76
C VAL A 629 -19.44 28.36 6.53
N THR A 630 -20.58 27.99 7.09
CA THR A 630 -21.14 26.65 6.93
C THR A 630 -22.57 26.70 6.46
N GLU A 631 -22.88 25.91 5.44
CA GLU A 631 -24.21 25.87 4.79
C GLU A 631 -24.66 24.42 4.62
N VAL A 632 -25.96 24.17 4.79
CA VAL A 632 -26.58 22.88 4.52
C VAL A 632 -27.33 22.96 3.21
N MET A 633 -26.94 22.15 2.23
CA MET A 633 -27.48 22.17 0.87
C MET A 633 -27.57 20.77 0.29
N SER A 634 -28.18 20.62 -0.89
CA SER A 634 -28.19 19.33 -1.60
C SER A 634 -26.79 18.98 -2.13
N LEU A 635 -26.53 17.69 -2.35
CA LEU A 635 -25.24 17.23 -2.88
C LEU A 635 -24.90 17.88 -4.24
N ASP A 636 -25.90 18.08 -5.10
CA ASP A 636 -25.72 18.72 -6.41
C ASP A 636 -25.42 20.21 -6.32
N GLU A 637 -26.02 20.92 -5.36
CA GLU A 637 -25.67 22.32 -5.08
C GLU A 637 -24.24 22.44 -4.55
N ALA A 638 -23.84 21.57 -3.62
CA ALA A 638 -22.50 21.57 -3.07
C ALA A 638 -21.42 21.29 -4.13
N ARG A 639 -21.70 20.39 -5.08
CA ARG A 639 -20.80 20.17 -6.23
C ARG A 639 -20.62 21.43 -7.07
N LYS A 640 -21.69 22.23 -7.26
CA LYS A 640 -21.63 23.49 -8.02
C LYS A 640 -20.83 24.59 -7.30
N THR A 641 -20.72 24.55 -5.98
CA THR A 641 -19.87 25.50 -5.23
C THR A 641 -18.39 25.13 -5.31
N GLY A 642 -18.03 24.04 -5.99
CA GLY A 642 -16.67 23.50 -6.00
C GLY A 642 -16.29 22.83 -4.67
N ALA A 643 -17.27 22.46 -3.83
CA ALA A 643 -17.00 21.77 -2.59
C ALA A 643 -16.39 20.41 -2.88
N MET A 644 -15.22 20.17 -2.30
CA MET A 644 -14.57 18.88 -2.40
C MET A 644 -15.30 17.89 -1.48
N ALA A 645 -15.78 16.80 -2.09
CA ALA A 645 -16.25 15.64 -1.36
C ALA A 645 -15.03 14.79 -0.96
N LEU A 646 -15.02 14.29 0.28
CA LEU A 646 -14.02 13.31 0.70
C LEU A 646 -14.31 11.98 0.00
N PHE A 647 -13.27 11.40 -0.59
CA PHE A 647 -13.38 10.14 -1.33
C PHE A 647 -13.75 8.98 -0.39
N GLY A 648 -14.86 8.29 -0.67
CA GLY A 648 -15.32 7.12 0.10
C GLY A 648 -16.36 7.40 1.20
N GLU A 649 -16.73 8.66 1.44
CA GLU A 649 -17.81 9.01 2.39
C GLU A 649 -19.19 8.94 1.73
N LYS A 650 -20.18 8.39 2.45
CA LYS A 650 -21.59 8.41 2.03
C LYS A 650 -22.25 9.69 2.51
N TYR A 651 -22.73 10.47 1.56
CA TYR A 651 -23.45 11.69 1.81
C TYR A 651 -24.95 11.42 1.72
N GLY A 652 -25.72 11.89 2.72
CA GLY A 652 -27.17 11.92 2.61
C GLY A 652 -27.63 13.00 1.62
N ASP A 653 -28.95 13.08 1.40
CA ASP A 653 -29.57 14.04 0.47
C ASP A 653 -29.20 15.51 0.77
N LYS A 654 -28.90 15.80 2.04
CA LYS A 654 -28.39 17.09 2.51
C LYS A 654 -26.99 16.91 3.07
N VAL A 655 -26.09 17.78 2.62
CA VAL A 655 -24.69 17.82 3.07
C VAL A 655 -24.37 19.16 3.69
N ARG A 656 -23.47 19.14 4.68
CA ARG A 656 -22.92 20.36 5.27
C ARG A 656 -21.61 20.72 4.58
N VAL A 657 -21.60 21.88 3.94
CA VAL A 657 -20.42 22.47 3.30
C VAL A 657 -19.75 23.42 4.30
N VAL A 658 -18.43 23.32 4.43
CA VAL A 658 -17.62 24.23 5.23
C VAL A 658 -16.68 24.97 4.28
N LYS A 659 -16.74 26.29 4.31
CA LYS A 659 -15.94 27.19 3.47
C LYS A 659 -15.05 28.07 4.34
N MET A 660 -13.75 28.05 4.10
CA MET A 660 -12.75 28.90 4.79
C MET A 660 -12.17 29.90 3.78
N GLY A 661 -12.85 31.05 3.64
CA GLY A 661 -12.61 31.97 2.53
C GLY A 661 -12.67 31.24 1.17
N ASP A 662 -11.91 31.70 0.19
CA ASP A 662 -11.77 31.00 -1.10
C ASP A 662 -10.63 29.95 -1.08
N PHE A 663 -10.03 29.72 0.08
CA PHE A 663 -8.90 28.80 0.22
C PHE A 663 -9.36 27.35 0.21
N SER A 664 -10.27 26.97 1.13
CA SER A 664 -10.83 25.61 1.23
C SER A 664 -12.36 25.64 1.22
N THR A 665 -12.97 24.68 0.54
CA THR A 665 -14.42 24.43 0.52
C THR A 665 -14.62 22.92 0.46
N GLU A 666 -15.13 22.33 1.54
CA GLU A 666 -15.16 20.89 1.76
C GLU A 666 -16.48 20.45 2.40
N LEU A 667 -16.91 19.21 2.11
CA LEU A 667 -18.03 18.59 2.82
C LEU A 667 -17.55 18.09 4.18
N CYS A 668 -18.05 18.69 5.27
CA CYS A 668 -17.64 18.31 6.62
C CYS A 668 -18.74 18.48 7.67
N GLY A 669 -19.00 17.39 8.40
CA GLY A 669 -19.92 17.36 9.54
C GLY A 669 -19.30 17.85 10.85
N GLY A 670 -18.00 18.13 10.89
CA GLY A 670 -17.26 18.48 12.10
C GLY A 670 -17.52 19.88 12.67
N THR A 671 -16.96 20.11 13.85
CA THR A 671 -16.95 21.44 14.49
C THR A 671 -15.75 22.24 13.99
N HIS A 672 -15.97 23.50 13.66
CA HIS A 672 -14.93 24.40 13.13
C HIS A 672 -14.86 25.70 13.91
N VAL A 673 -13.73 26.39 13.80
CA VAL A 673 -13.60 27.77 14.27
C VAL A 673 -14.44 28.70 13.40
N GLU A 674 -14.88 29.84 13.92
CA GLU A 674 -15.57 30.87 13.13
C GLU A 674 -14.63 31.64 12.20
N ASN A 675 -13.34 31.67 12.53
CA ASN A 675 -12.31 32.39 11.79
C ASN A 675 -10.96 31.68 11.90
N THR A 676 -10.25 31.51 10.78
CA THR A 676 -8.98 30.77 10.73
C THR A 676 -7.90 31.37 11.63
N GLY A 677 -7.94 32.69 11.91
CA GLY A 677 -7.01 33.34 12.84
C GLY A 677 -7.09 32.79 14.27
N THR A 678 -8.22 32.17 14.63
CA THR A 678 -8.41 31.52 15.95
C THR A 678 -7.50 30.29 16.13
N ILE A 679 -7.00 29.71 15.04
CA ILE A 679 -6.02 28.61 15.06
C ILE A 679 -4.67 29.11 15.62
N SER A 680 -4.40 30.41 15.52
CA SER A 680 -3.18 31.11 15.98
C SER A 680 -1.93 30.77 15.17
N ALA A 681 -1.51 29.51 15.17
CA ALA A 681 -0.34 29.04 14.44
C ALA A 681 -0.45 27.53 14.16
N PHE A 682 0.27 27.07 13.15
CA PHE A 682 0.34 25.67 12.74
C PHE A 682 1.79 25.23 12.55
N LYS A 683 2.14 24.04 13.03
CA LYS A 683 3.49 23.47 12.89
C LYS A 683 3.43 21.99 12.53
N ILE A 684 4.13 21.60 11.46
CA ILE A 684 4.38 20.20 11.14
C ILE A 684 5.51 19.70 12.04
N LEU A 685 5.22 18.64 12.81
CA LEU A 685 6.20 17.96 13.66
C LEU A 685 6.96 16.88 12.88
N SER A 686 6.24 16.11 12.07
CA SER A 686 6.84 15.01 11.33
C SER A 686 6.06 14.67 10.07
N GLU A 687 6.77 14.07 9.11
CA GLU A 687 6.24 13.44 7.92
C GLU A 687 6.83 12.03 7.83
N ALA A 688 5.99 11.01 7.64
CA ALA A 688 6.45 9.63 7.45
C ALA A 688 5.53 8.80 6.55
N GLY A 689 6.11 7.85 5.81
CA GLY A 689 5.36 6.82 5.09
C GLY A 689 4.84 5.75 6.05
N ILE A 690 3.52 5.55 6.09
CA ILE A 690 2.87 4.56 6.97
C ILE A 690 2.46 3.29 6.24
N ALA A 691 2.18 3.41 4.94
CA ALA A 691 1.92 2.32 4.03
C ALA A 691 2.40 2.74 2.64
N ALA A 692 2.50 1.78 1.72
CA ALA A 692 2.87 2.10 0.35
C ALA A 692 1.82 3.03 -0.29
N GLY A 693 2.28 4.19 -0.78
CA GLY A 693 1.42 5.23 -1.35
C GLY A 693 0.67 6.08 -0.32
N VAL A 694 0.87 5.88 0.99
CA VAL A 694 0.19 6.64 2.05
C VAL A 694 1.21 7.26 3.01
N ARG A 695 1.05 8.57 3.23
CA ARG A 695 1.95 9.38 4.06
C ARG A 695 1.17 10.03 5.19
N ARG A 696 1.85 10.30 6.30
CA ARG A 696 1.29 10.88 7.51
C ARG A 696 2.01 12.15 7.87
N ILE A 697 1.24 13.21 8.13
CA ILE A 697 1.70 14.41 8.81
C ILE A 697 1.14 14.40 10.23
N GLU A 698 2.00 14.61 11.22
CA GLU A 698 1.59 15.00 12.57
C GLU A 698 1.90 16.48 12.78
N ALA A 699 0.94 17.22 13.33
CA ALA A 699 1.05 18.65 13.50
C ALA A 699 0.37 19.14 14.78
N LEU A 700 0.76 20.35 15.21
CA LEU A 700 0.20 21.04 16.36
C LEU A 700 -0.33 22.42 15.96
N THR A 701 -1.30 22.89 16.74
CA THR A 701 -1.79 24.27 16.67
C THR A 701 -1.89 24.89 18.07
N SER A 702 -2.06 26.21 18.10
CA SER A 702 -2.48 26.96 19.29
C SER A 702 -1.74 26.54 20.58
N SER A 703 -2.46 26.19 21.65
CA SER A 703 -1.90 25.86 22.97
C SER A 703 -0.96 24.65 22.93
N GLY A 704 -1.28 23.62 22.13
CA GLY A 704 -0.43 22.44 21.97
C GLY A 704 0.95 22.79 21.39
N LEU A 705 0.96 23.71 20.41
CA LEU A 705 2.21 24.22 19.82
C LEU A 705 3.01 25.07 20.81
N MET A 706 2.35 25.94 21.59
CA MET A 706 3.03 26.78 22.58
C MET A 706 3.70 25.93 23.69
N GLU A 707 3.04 24.87 24.16
CA GLU A 707 3.66 23.97 25.15
C GLU A 707 4.83 23.20 24.54
N HIS A 708 4.72 22.78 23.26
CA HIS A 708 5.84 22.16 22.56
C HIS A 708 7.06 23.09 22.47
N TYR A 709 6.86 24.36 22.09
CA TYR A 709 7.97 25.32 22.03
C TYR A 709 8.62 25.59 23.38
N LYS A 710 7.82 25.66 24.44
CA LYS A 710 8.33 25.80 25.81
C LYS A 710 9.22 24.62 26.23
N GLU A 711 8.84 23.38 25.90
CA GLU A 711 9.69 22.21 26.17
C GLU A 711 10.94 22.18 25.28
N VAL A 712 10.85 22.59 24.01
CA VAL A 712 12.02 22.75 23.13
C VAL A 712 13.01 23.79 23.66
N GLU A 713 12.51 24.96 24.09
CA GLU A 713 13.33 26.03 24.65
C GLU A 713 14.04 25.57 25.94
N LYS A 714 13.32 24.87 26.81
CA LYS A 714 13.86 24.30 28.05
C LYS A 714 14.96 23.26 27.79
N GLU A 715 14.77 22.39 26.80
CA GLU A 715 15.79 21.40 26.43
C GLU A 715 17.02 22.07 25.81
N LEU A 716 16.82 23.08 24.94
CA LEU A 716 17.90 23.87 24.36
C LEU A 716 18.71 24.60 25.44
N ALA A 717 18.03 25.23 26.40
CA ALA A 717 18.66 25.90 27.54
C ALA A 717 19.44 24.91 28.43
N ARG A 718 18.88 23.72 28.66
CA ARG A 718 19.56 22.64 29.41
C ARG A 718 20.84 22.18 28.69
N ALA A 719 20.76 21.93 27.38
CA ALA A 719 21.93 21.54 26.58
C ALA A 719 23.01 22.62 26.57
N ALA A 720 22.64 23.88 26.39
CA ALA A 720 23.54 25.03 26.47
C ALA A 720 24.20 25.15 27.87
N GLY A 721 23.44 24.93 28.94
CA GLY A 721 23.94 24.89 30.31
C GLY A 721 24.99 23.80 30.55
N LEU A 722 24.80 22.59 29.98
CA LEU A 722 25.77 21.49 30.09
C LEU A 722 27.14 21.84 29.51
N VAL A 723 27.16 22.59 28.40
CA VAL A 723 28.40 23.02 27.75
C VAL A 723 28.87 24.41 28.18
N LYS A 724 28.18 25.02 29.16
CA LYS A 724 28.44 26.37 29.68
C LYS A 724 28.47 27.43 28.57
N ALA A 725 27.54 27.35 27.63
CA ALA A 725 27.35 28.33 26.55
C ALA A 725 25.95 28.94 26.59
N ALA A 726 25.75 30.05 25.86
CA ALA A 726 24.41 30.53 25.55
C ALA A 726 23.78 29.64 24.46
N PRO A 727 22.44 29.51 24.38
CA PRO A 727 21.75 28.75 23.33
C PRO A 727 22.18 29.10 21.91
N ALA A 728 22.43 30.39 21.63
CA ALA A 728 22.89 30.86 20.32
C ALA A 728 24.28 30.34 19.93
N ASP A 729 25.13 30.06 20.92
CA ASP A 729 26.51 29.61 20.72
C ASP A 729 26.67 28.09 20.87
N LEU A 730 25.58 27.36 21.14
CA LEU A 730 25.60 25.93 21.46
C LEU A 730 26.31 25.12 20.38
N SER A 731 25.97 25.32 19.10
CA SER A 731 26.58 24.60 17.99
C SER A 731 28.08 24.86 17.88
N ALA A 732 28.51 26.13 17.97
CA ALA A 732 29.92 26.49 17.90
C ALA A 732 30.71 25.88 19.07
N LYS A 733 30.14 25.91 20.29
CA LYS A 733 30.76 25.30 21.47
C LYS A 733 30.89 23.79 21.35
N LEU A 734 29.84 23.12 20.87
CA LEU A 734 29.85 21.67 20.62
C LEU A 734 30.91 21.30 19.58
N SER A 735 31.00 22.04 18.47
CA SER A 735 32.03 21.81 17.45
C SER A 735 33.44 21.95 18.03
N SER A 736 33.70 23.02 18.80
CA SER A 736 34.98 23.23 19.47
C SER A 736 35.32 22.12 20.46
N MET A 737 34.35 21.66 21.27
CA MET A 737 34.56 20.56 22.21
C MET A 737 34.84 19.24 21.49
N LEU A 738 34.14 18.96 20.38
CA LEU A 738 34.39 17.75 19.59
C LEU A 738 35.77 17.77 18.94
N GLU A 739 36.24 18.93 18.49
CA GLU A 739 37.59 19.11 17.96
C GLU A 739 38.66 18.95 19.05
N GLU A 740 38.44 19.55 20.22
CA GLU A 740 39.30 19.38 21.40
C GLU A 740 39.38 17.92 21.84
N MET A 741 38.24 17.20 21.88
CA MET A 741 38.20 15.78 22.19
C MET A 741 39.02 14.95 21.20
N ARG A 742 38.96 15.26 19.89
CA ARG A 742 39.79 14.58 18.88
C ARG A 742 41.28 14.89 19.08
N SER A 743 41.62 16.14 19.39
CA SER A 743 43.00 16.56 19.65
C SER A 743 43.58 15.86 20.88
N LEU A 744 42.84 15.88 22.01
CA LEU A 744 43.22 15.21 23.25
C LEU A 744 43.37 13.70 23.05
N HIS A 745 42.49 13.07 22.26
CA HIS A 745 42.61 11.65 21.94
C HIS A 745 43.90 11.37 21.14
N SER A 746 44.22 12.20 20.14
CA SER A 746 45.47 12.09 19.38
C SER A 746 46.72 12.30 20.24
N GLU A 747 46.68 13.27 21.15
CA GLU A 747 47.78 13.53 22.08
C GLU A 747 47.97 12.38 23.08
N ASN A 748 46.88 11.83 23.60
CA ASN A 748 46.92 10.67 24.50
C ASN A 748 47.59 9.46 23.82
N GLU A 749 47.25 9.18 22.56
CA GLU A 749 47.89 8.11 21.77
C GLU A 749 49.39 8.39 21.51
N LYS A 750 49.78 9.65 21.26
CA LYS A 750 51.20 10.03 21.14
C LYS A 750 51.96 9.84 22.46
N LEU A 751 51.36 10.20 23.60
CA LEU A 751 51.95 10.05 24.92
C LEU A 751 52.11 8.57 25.30
N LYS A 752 51.08 7.74 25.08
CA LYS A 752 51.17 6.29 25.25
C LYS A 752 52.28 5.68 24.39
N SER A 753 52.38 6.10 23.12
CA SER A 753 53.44 5.63 22.24
C SER A 753 54.83 6.02 22.74
N ARG A 754 55.02 7.25 23.26
CA ARG A 754 56.29 7.68 23.86
C ARG A 754 56.63 6.85 25.10
N LEU A 755 55.71 6.72 26.04
CA LEU A 755 55.89 5.91 27.25
C LEU A 755 56.25 4.46 26.94
N ALA A 756 55.59 3.85 25.96
CA ALA A 756 55.92 2.51 25.50
C ALA A 756 57.36 2.41 24.96
N ASN A 757 57.82 3.40 24.17
CA ASN A 757 59.20 3.41 23.68
C ASN A 757 60.22 3.63 24.81
N ASP A 758 59.93 4.52 25.77
CA ASP A 758 60.84 4.80 26.88
C ASP A 758 60.95 3.62 27.85
N SER A 759 59.85 2.89 28.08
CA SER A 759 59.81 1.70 28.95
C SER A 759 60.68 0.54 28.46
N LEU A 760 61.00 0.48 27.16
CA LEU A 760 61.90 -0.53 26.61
C LEU A 760 63.37 -0.28 26.97
N GLY A 761 63.82 0.97 27.16
CA GLY A 761 65.25 1.27 27.33
C GLY A 761 66.14 0.72 26.18
N ASP A 762 67.38 0.30 26.50
CA ASP A 762 68.29 -0.35 25.53
C ASP A 762 68.16 -1.89 25.55
N VAL A 763 67.05 -2.37 24.97
CA VAL A 763 66.76 -3.81 24.82
C VAL A 763 67.62 -4.50 23.76
N MET A 764 68.45 -3.77 23.00
CA MET A 764 69.33 -4.38 21.99
C MET A 764 70.41 -5.26 22.63
N ASN A 765 70.74 -5.04 23.90
CA ASN A 765 71.63 -5.91 24.67
C ASN A 765 71.01 -7.28 25.02
N GLN A 766 69.72 -7.48 24.77
CA GLN A 766 69.00 -8.74 25.02
C GLN A 766 68.84 -9.60 23.76
N VAL A 767 69.42 -9.17 22.63
CA VAL A 767 69.38 -9.91 21.36
C VAL A 767 70.19 -11.21 21.49
N GLN A 768 69.59 -12.32 21.10
CA GLN A 768 70.21 -13.64 21.05
C GLN A 768 70.46 -14.06 19.59
N GLU A 769 71.53 -14.81 19.32
CA GLU A 769 71.72 -15.46 18.02
C GLU A 769 71.33 -16.94 18.11
N ILE A 770 70.35 -17.35 17.29
CA ILE A 770 69.78 -18.69 17.26
C ILE A 770 69.82 -19.18 15.80
N GLY A 771 70.57 -20.25 15.52
CA GLY A 771 70.68 -20.80 14.14
C GLY A 771 71.17 -19.79 13.09
N GLY A 772 71.98 -18.79 13.49
CA GLY A 772 72.43 -17.70 12.61
C GLY A 772 71.36 -16.64 12.28
N LEU A 773 70.30 -16.53 13.11
CA LEU A 773 69.32 -15.45 13.11
C LEU A 773 69.35 -14.70 14.44
N LYS A 774 69.11 -13.38 14.38
CA LYS A 774 68.91 -12.58 15.59
C LYS A 774 67.49 -12.76 16.10
N PHE A 775 67.34 -12.98 17.40
CA PHE A 775 66.07 -13.10 18.09
C PHE A 775 66.01 -12.12 19.27
N LEU A 776 64.93 -11.35 19.36
CA LEU A 776 64.67 -10.42 20.46
C LEU A 776 63.31 -10.74 21.08
N ALA A 777 63.30 -11.06 22.37
CA ALA A 777 62.09 -11.31 23.15
C ALA A 777 62.04 -10.36 24.34
N VAL A 778 61.02 -9.50 24.42
CA VAL A 778 60.90 -8.47 25.47
C VAL A 778 59.49 -8.39 26.03
N SER A 779 59.37 -7.96 27.29
CA SER A 779 58.10 -7.64 27.94
C SER A 779 57.98 -6.14 28.20
N VAL A 780 56.78 -5.60 27.99
CA VAL A 780 56.42 -4.19 28.28
C VAL A 780 55.13 -4.13 29.08
N GLN A 781 54.96 -3.12 29.92
CA GLN A 781 53.72 -2.95 30.69
C GLN A 781 52.79 -1.93 30.02
N ASP A 782 51.48 -2.17 30.14
CA ASP A 782 50.41 -1.26 29.76
C ASP A 782 50.37 -0.84 28.27
N VAL A 783 50.75 -1.75 27.37
CA VAL A 783 50.71 -1.51 25.91
C VAL A 783 49.65 -2.39 25.26
N ASP A 784 48.71 -1.76 24.55
CA ASP A 784 47.70 -2.47 23.78
C ASP A 784 48.27 -3.10 22.49
N MET A 785 47.46 -3.88 21.79
CA MET A 785 47.92 -4.62 20.60
C MET A 785 48.36 -3.72 19.44
N ASN A 786 47.82 -2.51 19.32
CA ASN A 786 48.24 -1.55 18.29
C ASN A 786 49.60 -0.93 18.66
N GLY A 787 49.79 -0.59 19.92
CA GLY A 787 51.08 -0.20 20.47
C GLY A 787 52.14 -1.28 20.24
N LEU A 788 51.82 -2.55 20.49
CA LEU A 788 52.71 -3.69 20.26
C LEU A 788 53.10 -3.88 18.79
N ARG A 789 52.18 -3.64 17.85
CA ARG A 789 52.49 -3.66 16.40
C ARG A 789 53.55 -2.61 16.07
N ASN A 790 53.29 -1.36 16.46
CA ASN A 790 54.19 -0.24 16.20
C ASN A 790 55.57 -0.44 16.85
N LEU A 791 55.58 -1.00 18.05
CA LEU A 791 56.81 -1.31 18.79
C LEU A 791 57.59 -2.45 18.13
N GLY A 792 56.89 -3.51 17.71
CA GLY A 792 57.44 -4.63 16.96
C GLY A 792 58.11 -4.19 15.67
N ASP A 793 57.47 -3.31 14.91
CA ASP A 793 58.06 -2.79 13.66
C ASP A 793 59.32 -1.96 13.90
N LYS A 794 59.34 -1.09 14.93
CA LYS A 794 60.55 -0.32 15.30
C LYS A 794 61.69 -1.21 15.78
N LEU A 795 61.40 -2.21 16.61
CA LEU A 795 62.41 -3.15 17.11
C LEU A 795 62.95 -4.01 15.98
N LYS A 796 62.09 -4.44 15.06
CA LYS A 796 62.47 -5.18 13.85
C LYS A 796 63.37 -4.34 12.94
N GLU A 797 63.06 -3.05 12.74
CA GLU A 797 63.91 -2.12 12.00
C GLU A 797 65.29 -1.94 12.64
N LYS A 798 65.35 -1.77 13.97
CA LYS A 798 66.62 -1.68 14.71
C LYS A 798 67.42 -2.99 14.72
N LEU A 799 66.75 -4.15 14.77
CA LEU A 799 67.37 -5.47 14.75
C LEU A 799 67.98 -5.79 13.38
N GLY A 800 67.44 -5.21 12.31
CA GLY A 800 67.81 -5.47 10.94
C GLY A 800 67.12 -6.74 10.43
N GLU A 801 67.81 -7.89 10.54
CA GLU A 801 67.31 -9.18 10.07
C GLU A 801 67.16 -10.15 11.26
N GLY A 802 65.94 -10.61 11.53
CA GLY A 802 65.64 -11.45 12.69
C GLY A 802 64.16 -11.61 13.03
N VAL A 803 63.91 -12.11 14.24
CA VAL A 803 62.57 -12.33 14.80
C VAL A 803 62.43 -11.52 16.09
N VAL A 804 61.32 -10.78 16.22
CA VAL A 804 60.98 -10.01 17.43
C VAL A 804 59.70 -10.56 18.03
N LEU A 805 59.72 -10.84 19.34
CA LEU A 805 58.56 -11.18 20.16
C LEU A 805 58.41 -10.13 21.26
N ILE A 806 57.20 -9.59 21.41
CA ILE A 806 56.86 -8.65 22.47
C ILE A 806 55.65 -9.19 23.23
N ALA A 807 55.75 -9.20 24.55
CA ALA A 807 54.63 -9.44 25.45
C ALA A 807 54.23 -8.14 26.16
N SER A 808 52.93 -7.90 26.32
CA SER A 808 52.44 -6.87 27.23
C SER A 808 51.40 -7.37 28.21
N VAL A 809 51.48 -6.86 29.43
CA VAL A 809 50.46 -7.03 30.46
C VAL A 809 49.72 -5.71 30.62
N LEU A 810 48.41 -5.74 30.38
CA LEU A 810 47.51 -4.60 30.54
C LEU A 810 46.23 -5.09 31.23
N ASP A 811 45.86 -4.48 32.36
CA ASP A 811 44.67 -4.80 33.14
C ASP A 811 44.48 -6.31 33.44
N GLY A 812 45.58 -7.01 33.76
CA GLY A 812 45.57 -8.45 34.05
C GLY A 812 45.41 -9.36 32.83
N ARG A 813 45.40 -8.82 31.60
CA ARG A 813 45.43 -9.57 30.35
C ARG A 813 46.79 -9.47 29.69
N VAL A 814 47.16 -10.53 28.98
CA VAL A 814 48.43 -10.61 28.24
C VAL A 814 48.16 -10.45 26.76
N SER A 815 48.96 -9.65 26.08
CA SER A 815 49.01 -9.56 24.62
C SER A 815 50.39 -9.97 24.14
N LEU A 816 50.47 -10.85 23.14
CA LEU A 816 51.71 -11.28 22.51
C LEU A 816 51.70 -10.86 21.03
N MET A 817 52.82 -10.33 20.56
CA MET A 817 53.03 -9.98 19.15
C MET A 817 54.39 -10.52 18.71
N ALA A 818 54.40 -11.32 17.65
CA ALA A 818 55.62 -11.77 17.00
C ALA A 818 55.71 -11.21 15.58
N SER A 819 56.91 -10.83 15.15
CA SER A 819 57.21 -10.44 13.78
C SER A 819 58.54 -11.03 13.32
N ALA A 820 58.60 -11.43 12.05
CA ALA A 820 59.78 -12.03 11.42
C ALA A 820 60.06 -11.33 10.10
N THR A 821 61.30 -10.93 9.87
CA THR A 821 61.75 -10.34 8.60
C THR A 821 61.79 -11.38 7.47
N ASP A 822 61.86 -10.91 6.22
CA ASP A 822 61.77 -11.80 5.06
C ASP A 822 62.95 -12.78 4.95
N GLY A 823 64.16 -12.37 5.35
CA GLY A 823 65.31 -13.27 5.43
C GLY A 823 65.20 -14.29 6.56
N ALA A 824 64.61 -13.92 7.71
CA ALA A 824 64.30 -14.83 8.81
C ALA A 824 63.26 -15.88 8.39
N GLN A 825 62.24 -15.47 7.63
CA GLN A 825 61.26 -16.40 7.04
C GLN A 825 61.91 -17.36 6.04
N LYS A 826 62.83 -16.89 5.19
CA LYS A 826 63.59 -17.75 4.26
C LYS A 826 64.47 -18.78 4.97
N LYS A 827 64.88 -18.50 6.21
CA LYS A 827 65.63 -19.43 7.07
C LYS A 827 64.71 -20.34 7.92
N GLY A 828 63.39 -20.29 7.71
CA GLY A 828 62.43 -21.20 8.35
C GLY A 828 61.58 -20.58 9.47
N ALA A 829 61.89 -19.36 9.93
CA ALA A 829 61.14 -18.74 11.01
C ALA A 829 59.71 -18.36 10.60
N HIS A 830 58.73 -18.68 11.44
CA HIS A 830 57.31 -18.43 11.16
C HIS A 830 56.59 -17.87 12.39
N ALA A 831 56.28 -16.56 12.38
CA ALA A 831 55.65 -15.84 13.50
C ALA A 831 54.34 -16.49 13.96
N GLY A 832 53.49 -16.96 13.04
CA GLY A 832 52.25 -17.69 13.36
C GLY A 832 52.45 -18.99 14.14
N ASN A 833 53.50 -19.77 13.85
CA ASN A 833 53.79 -21.02 14.53
C ASN A 833 54.43 -20.75 15.90
N LEU A 834 55.30 -19.73 15.97
CA LEU A 834 55.88 -19.25 17.22
C LEU A 834 54.77 -18.85 18.21
N ILE A 835 53.83 -18.00 17.79
CA ILE A 835 52.72 -17.56 18.63
C ILE A 835 51.85 -18.73 19.09
N LYS A 836 51.51 -19.68 18.20
CA LYS A 836 50.72 -20.86 18.56
C LYS A 836 51.41 -21.71 19.65
N ALA A 837 52.74 -21.84 19.59
CA ALA A 837 53.51 -22.66 20.53
C ALA A 837 53.62 -22.04 21.94
N ILE A 838 53.63 -20.70 22.04
CA ILE A 838 53.83 -19.98 23.31
C ILE A 838 52.55 -19.42 23.92
N ALA A 839 51.46 -19.23 23.15
CA ALA A 839 50.22 -18.65 23.65
C ALA A 839 49.59 -19.44 24.81
N GLY A 840 49.79 -20.76 24.85
CA GLY A 840 49.33 -21.62 25.94
C GLY A 840 49.94 -21.27 27.30
N CYS A 841 51.20 -20.81 27.34
CA CYS A 841 51.89 -20.43 28.59
C CYS A 841 51.19 -19.25 29.29
N VAL A 842 50.61 -18.33 28.51
CA VAL A 842 49.86 -17.16 29.02
C VAL A 842 48.36 -17.43 29.15
N GLY A 843 47.94 -18.70 29.08
CA GLY A 843 46.53 -19.10 29.17
C GLY A 843 45.69 -18.53 28.03
N GLY A 844 46.26 -18.50 26.82
CA GLY A 844 45.74 -17.79 25.66
C GLY A 844 45.79 -18.58 24.35
N GLY A 845 45.32 -17.94 23.28
CA GLY A 845 45.33 -18.49 21.92
C GLY A 845 45.57 -17.38 20.91
N GLY A 846 46.16 -17.73 19.76
CA GLY A 846 46.46 -16.77 18.71
C GLY A 846 46.96 -17.39 17.43
N GLY A 847 47.20 -16.54 16.44
CA GLY A 847 47.58 -16.93 15.09
C GLY A 847 47.94 -15.74 14.22
N GLY A 848 48.45 -16.02 13.03
CA GLY A 848 48.84 -15.00 12.07
C GLY A 848 49.62 -15.58 10.89
N ARG A 849 50.12 -14.68 10.05
CA ARG A 849 50.88 -15.01 8.84
C ARG A 849 52.36 -15.27 9.20
N PRO A 850 53.17 -15.86 8.28
CA PRO A 850 54.59 -16.11 8.52
C PRO A 850 55.38 -14.89 9.03
N GLY A 851 55.10 -13.69 8.51
CA GLY A 851 55.81 -12.47 8.91
C GLY A 851 55.29 -11.75 10.16
N MET A 852 54.06 -12.04 10.61
CA MET A 852 53.49 -11.40 11.80
C MET A 852 52.30 -12.19 12.37
N ALA A 853 52.28 -12.34 13.69
CA ALA A 853 51.20 -13.02 14.41
C ALA A 853 50.96 -12.44 15.80
N GLN A 854 49.77 -12.70 16.35
CA GLN A 854 49.34 -12.14 17.63
C GLN A 854 48.53 -13.15 18.45
N ALA A 855 48.61 -13.01 19.77
CA ALA A 855 47.79 -13.77 20.72
C ALA A 855 47.35 -12.89 21.90
N GLY A 856 46.25 -13.29 22.54
CA GLY A 856 45.82 -12.76 23.83
C GLY A 856 45.75 -13.89 24.86
N GLY A 857 46.03 -13.58 26.13
CA GLY A 857 46.04 -14.50 27.26
C GLY A 857 45.51 -13.87 28.54
N LYS A 858 45.24 -14.69 29.55
CA LYS A 858 44.68 -14.28 30.86
C LYS A 858 45.64 -14.56 32.04
N ASN A 859 46.83 -15.06 31.78
CA ASN A 859 47.81 -15.42 32.82
C ASN A 859 49.11 -14.59 32.69
N PRO A 860 49.20 -13.41 33.35
CA PRO A 860 50.41 -12.59 33.36
C PRO A 860 51.65 -13.29 33.93
N ALA A 861 51.48 -14.22 34.88
CA ALA A 861 52.60 -14.95 35.47
C ALA A 861 53.30 -15.89 34.46
N GLY A 862 52.63 -16.24 33.36
CA GLY A 862 53.18 -17.08 32.29
C GLY A 862 54.01 -16.34 31.24
N VAL A 863 54.17 -15.01 31.34
CA VAL A 863 54.91 -14.22 30.34
C VAL A 863 56.39 -14.62 30.28
N ASP A 864 57.06 -14.75 31.42
CA ASP A 864 58.48 -15.11 31.46
C ASP A 864 58.74 -16.51 30.88
N GLU A 865 57.81 -17.45 31.14
CA GLU A 865 57.85 -18.80 30.56
C GLU A 865 57.65 -18.75 29.04
N ALA A 866 56.68 -17.95 28.56
CA ALA A 866 56.42 -17.78 27.14
C ALA A 866 57.61 -17.19 26.39
N LEU A 867 58.31 -16.19 26.96
CA LEU A 867 59.49 -15.58 26.35
C LEU A 867 60.68 -16.56 26.28
N LYS A 868 60.89 -17.39 27.31
CA LYS A 868 61.93 -18.43 27.28
C LYS A 868 61.64 -19.51 26.24
N LYS A 869 60.42 -20.05 26.28
CA LYS A 869 59.97 -21.08 25.33
C LYS A 869 60.03 -20.61 23.88
N ALA A 870 59.84 -19.31 23.65
CA ALA A 870 59.94 -18.73 22.31
C ALA A 870 61.33 -18.91 21.68
N ALA A 871 62.41 -18.83 22.46
CA ALA A 871 63.76 -19.06 21.96
C ALA A 871 63.95 -20.50 21.47
N ASP A 872 63.46 -21.48 22.24
CA ASP A 872 63.51 -22.90 21.87
C ASP A 872 62.71 -23.18 20.59
N VAL A 873 61.50 -22.61 20.49
CA VAL A 873 60.65 -22.76 19.30
C VAL A 873 61.26 -22.12 18.06
N VAL A 874 61.95 -20.98 18.20
CA VAL A 874 62.69 -20.38 17.08
C VAL A 874 63.84 -21.29 16.67
N ALA A 875 64.57 -21.89 17.62
CA ALA A 875 65.66 -22.82 17.31
C ALA A 875 65.16 -24.07 16.56
N GLU A 876 64.00 -24.61 16.93
CA GLU A 876 63.37 -25.74 16.23
C GLU A 876 62.92 -25.40 14.80
N GLN A 877 62.56 -24.14 14.53
CA GLN A 877 62.08 -23.71 13.21
C GLN A 877 63.19 -23.47 12.19
N VAL A 878 64.43 -23.28 12.63
CA VAL A 878 65.55 -22.80 11.79
C VAL A 878 66.73 -23.77 11.74
N ASN A 879 66.61 -24.92 12.41
CA ASN A 879 67.55 -26.04 12.38
C ASN A 879 67.12 -27.13 11.38
#